data_AF-A0AA90U1U0-F1
#
_entry.id   AF-A0AA90U1U0-F1
#
_cell.length_a   1.000
_cell.length_b   1.000
_cell.length_c   1.000
_cell.angle_alpha   90.00
_cell.angle_beta   90.00
_cell.angle_gamma   90.00
#
_symmetry.space_group_name_H-M   'P 1'
#
loop_
_entity.id
_entity.type
_entity.pdbx_description
1 polymer ?
#
loop_
_entity_poly.entity_id
_entity_poly.type
_entity_poly.pdbx_seq_one_letter_code
_entity_poly.pdbx_strand_id
1 'polypeptide(L)'
;MFESELLLLYVLTVLMALGMAYLIYLTRESSNHLQKLLVYILSAMMNGMLLGPLFYLLFPGHLTVEQAVDLSSVIMAVEIVPFLLSFLRKVSRDEEGFRKVFLRVFLIAFVIFDELLMSLDFNLISDSSFRTTLLAHSLNGVLISIGSSWFVLPMAIEMGVSTILSWKTQPVVLRVTFAVQALTMILVPSAFSGSVWVESSIYISGAVMTGYFVFLFEHLYRSHSLPRSTGNYMISVMASFAAMMGGISLWQINHSIWLLAAAIVFQMVIFGYAITNINFGKGGRKLIWLASRNWSFGFLLSTFAAEFFMGLVFDFQYFGTGPFLTSMQLAAMGGSIADIAAKAVYNFFMFFAGVSLSPWFLIMMGAEMGSLVVFKIRITRDLETKVRLSLMLLVYAIYSIYLPTFFFSDPAKVPFVGWSMGLGTAGGLEPFYFAPIILTYVISGALSFLFGSRQLCSTFCTAPVMYQGTFYDAMKQFNRSNSLAKNLTLANRYGRVFYRATSLAVYFSMGIAAVISYLDSTGFIDLSVYGTDPENMIYLILFGFVWYAVFIAMPYVGSYGCINTGYCSWGNFNRFISKFGFFRLKVKDPSTCVTCETKACATACPIGNYGQPAQFIEKGEYKDSRCVGIGDCVDACPYDNIFYFDVRHWIRNKVRNASNRAPDK
;
A
#
# COMPACT_ATOMS: atom_id res chain seq x y z
N MET A 1 14.48 -24.36 32.80
CA MET A 1 14.29 -25.31 31.69
C MET A 1 15.64 -25.49 31.02
N PHE A 2 16.07 -26.74 30.81
CA PHE A 2 17.36 -27.02 30.16
C PHE A 2 17.24 -26.80 28.64
N GLU A 3 18.32 -26.38 27.96
CA GLU A 3 18.32 -26.17 26.50
C GLU A 3 17.84 -27.40 25.71
N SER A 4 18.09 -28.61 26.25
CA SER A 4 17.65 -29.88 25.67
C SER A 4 16.13 -30.07 25.65
N GLU A 5 15.41 -29.56 26.65
CA GLU A 5 13.94 -29.66 26.74
C GLU A 5 13.28 -28.74 25.71
N LEU A 6 13.81 -27.53 25.56
CA LEU A 6 13.34 -26.56 24.56
C LEU A 6 13.56 -27.08 23.13
N LEU A 7 14.70 -27.70 22.87
CA LEU A 7 15.00 -28.30 21.56
C LEU A 7 14.03 -29.43 21.21
N LEU A 8 13.66 -30.27 22.19
CA LEU A 8 12.67 -31.32 22.00
C LEU A 8 11.30 -30.74 21.60
N LEU A 9 10.84 -29.68 22.27
CA LEU A 9 9.57 -29.02 21.94
C LEU A 9 9.56 -28.46 20.52
N TYR A 10 10.66 -27.85 20.06
CA TYR A 10 10.78 -27.39 18.67
C TYR A 10 10.73 -28.54 17.67
N VAL A 11 11.38 -29.67 17.95
CA VAL A 11 11.31 -30.85 17.08
C VAL A 11 9.86 -31.37 16.98
N LEU A 12 9.15 -31.46 18.10
CA LEU A 12 7.74 -31.85 18.13
C LEU A 12 6.86 -30.87 17.33
N THR A 13 7.06 -29.57 17.52
CA THR A 13 6.37 -28.49 16.80
C THR A 13 6.51 -28.67 15.28
N VAL A 14 7.74 -28.90 14.80
CA VAL A 14 8.02 -29.09 13.36
C VAL A 14 7.34 -30.37 12.85
N LEU A 15 7.41 -31.47 13.59
CA LEU A 15 6.78 -32.73 13.18
C LEU A 15 5.25 -32.61 13.09
N MET A 16 4.63 -31.93 14.05
CA MET A 16 3.18 -31.66 14.03
C MET A 16 2.79 -30.78 12.85
N ALA A 17 3.50 -29.68 12.64
CA ALA A 17 3.28 -28.79 11.50
C ALA A 17 3.42 -29.52 10.14
N LEU A 18 4.39 -30.44 10.01
CA LEU A 18 4.52 -31.28 8.81
C LEU A 18 3.34 -32.22 8.63
N GLY A 19 2.87 -32.85 9.71
CA GLY A 19 1.68 -33.69 9.71
C GLY A 19 0.43 -32.93 9.28
N MET A 20 0.22 -31.74 9.83
CA MET A 20 -0.93 -30.89 9.52
C MET A 20 -0.86 -30.32 8.10
N ALA A 21 0.33 -29.90 7.62
CA ALA A 21 0.53 -29.51 6.23
C ALA A 21 0.12 -30.62 5.26
N TYR A 22 0.45 -31.87 5.61
CA TYR A 22 0.04 -33.04 4.83
C TYR A 22 -1.47 -33.27 4.88
N LEU A 23 -2.13 -33.07 6.03
CA LEU A 23 -3.60 -33.13 6.14
C LEU A 23 -4.29 -32.04 5.30
N ILE A 24 -3.77 -30.82 5.28
CA ILE A 24 -4.25 -29.73 4.43
C ILE A 24 -4.15 -30.13 2.95
N TYR A 25 -3.02 -30.71 2.54
CA TYR A 25 -2.81 -31.22 1.20
C TYR A 25 -3.78 -32.36 0.84
N LEU A 26 -3.96 -33.34 1.73
CA LEU A 26 -4.89 -34.45 1.53
C LEU A 26 -6.34 -33.96 1.41
N THR A 27 -6.73 -32.96 2.19
CA THR A 27 -8.07 -32.36 2.11
C THR A 27 -8.36 -31.85 0.71
N ARG A 28 -7.37 -31.17 0.12
CA ARG A 28 -7.48 -30.57 -1.20
C ARG A 28 -7.65 -31.62 -2.30
N GLU A 29 -6.91 -32.72 -2.24
CA GLU A 29 -6.96 -33.82 -3.21
C GLU A 29 -8.12 -34.80 -2.94
N SER A 30 -8.77 -34.72 -1.78
CA SER A 30 -9.79 -35.66 -1.37
C SER A 30 -11.04 -35.63 -2.28
N SER A 31 -11.12 -36.60 -3.18
CA SER A 31 -12.32 -36.87 -3.97
C SER A 31 -13.28 -37.76 -3.18
N ASN A 32 -12.76 -38.81 -2.54
CA ASN A 32 -13.53 -39.88 -1.92
C ASN A 32 -13.97 -39.56 -0.48
N HIS A 33 -15.12 -40.11 -0.08
CA HIS A 33 -15.68 -39.92 1.27
C HIS A 33 -14.80 -40.48 2.38
N LEU A 34 -14.16 -41.63 2.15
CA LEU A 34 -13.27 -42.25 3.12
C LEU A 34 -12.06 -41.37 3.44
N GLN A 35 -11.46 -40.75 2.42
CA GLN A 35 -10.33 -39.82 2.60
C GLN A 35 -10.74 -38.60 3.43
N LYS A 36 -11.93 -38.04 3.16
CA LYS A 36 -12.49 -36.92 3.93
C LYS A 36 -12.73 -37.27 5.39
N LEU A 37 -13.25 -38.48 5.66
CA LEU A 37 -13.42 -38.98 7.02
C LEU A 37 -12.07 -39.17 7.71
N LEU A 38 -11.09 -39.74 7.01
CA LEU A 38 -9.75 -39.98 7.57
C LEU A 38 -9.06 -38.66 7.94
N VAL A 39 -9.11 -37.65 7.06
CA VAL A 39 -8.58 -36.31 7.35
C VAL A 39 -9.23 -35.72 8.60
N TYR A 40 -10.56 -35.84 8.72
CA TYR A 40 -11.27 -35.35 9.89
C TYR A 40 -10.82 -36.07 11.16
N ILE A 41 -10.80 -37.41 11.13
CA ILE A 41 -10.45 -38.22 12.30
C ILE A 41 -9.04 -37.87 12.76
N LEU A 42 -8.08 -37.78 11.84
CA LEU A 42 -6.72 -37.39 12.18
C LEU A 42 -6.65 -35.98 12.78
N SER A 43 -7.37 -35.00 12.20
CA SER A 43 -7.40 -33.64 12.73
C SER A 43 -8.02 -33.56 14.14
N ALA A 44 -9.08 -34.33 14.39
CA ALA A 44 -9.73 -34.40 15.71
C ALA A 44 -8.87 -35.16 16.74
N MET A 45 -8.17 -36.20 16.31
CA MET A 45 -7.22 -36.90 17.19
C MET A 45 -6.09 -35.96 17.63
N MET A 46 -5.53 -35.15 16.73
CA MET A 46 -4.49 -34.18 17.07
C MET A 46 -4.97 -33.17 18.13
N ASN A 47 -6.14 -32.56 17.93
CA ASN A 47 -6.75 -31.66 18.91
C ASN A 47 -6.98 -32.32 20.27
N GLY A 48 -7.64 -33.48 20.27
CA GLY A 48 -7.97 -34.18 21.51
C GLY A 48 -6.72 -34.64 22.29
N MET A 49 -5.61 -34.91 21.61
CA MET A 49 -4.33 -35.28 22.25
C MET A 49 -3.76 -34.15 23.11
N LEU A 50 -3.93 -32.89 22.72
CA LEU A 50 -3.40 -31.71 23.41
C LEU A 50 -4.27 -31.24 24.59
N LEU A 51 -5.57 -31.57 24.58
CA LEU A 51 -6.47 -31.12 25.64
C LEU A 51 -6.17 -31.73 27.02
N GLY A 52 -5.80 -33.00 27.10
CA GLY A 52 -5.41 -33.63 28.38
C GLY A 52 -4.17 -33.00 29.02
N PRO A 53 -3.04 -32.84 28.28
CA PRO A 53 -1.88 -32.07 28.73
C PRO A 53 -2.23 -30.65 29.19
N LEU A 54 -3.10 -29.94 28.47
CA LEU A 54 -3.56 -28.60 28.86
C LEU A 54 -4.19 -28.58 30.24
N PHE A 55 -5.14 -29.49 30.51
CA PHE A 55 -5.79 -29.59 31.82
C PHE A 55 -4.81 -30.00 32.92
N TYR A 56 -3.88 -30.91 32.63
CA TYR A 56 -2.83 -31.33 33.56
C TYR A 56 -1.92 -30.17 33.97
N LEU A 57 -1.49 -29.35 33.00
CA LEU A 57 -0.59 -28.21 33.21
C LEU A 57 -1.29 -27.02 33.88
N LEU A 58 -2.58 -26.81 33.59
CA LEU A 58 -3.38 -25.74 34.19
C LEU A 58 -3.68 -25.98 35.67
N PHE A 59 -3.94 -27.23 36.06
CA PHE A 59 -4.38 -27.61 37.41
C PHE A 59 -3.39 -28.59 38.07
N PRO A 60 -2.15 -28.14 38.38
CA PRO A 60 -1.14 -29.02 38.93
C PRO A 60 -1.58 -29.62 40.27
N GLY A 61 -1.43 -30.93 40.41
CA GLY A 61 -1.83 -31.69 41.60
C GLY A 61 -3.29 -32.18 41.59
N HIS A 62 -4.12 -31.78 40.62
CA HIS A 62 -5.49 -32.26 40.48
C HIS A 62 -5.63 -33.48 39.56
N LEU A 63 -4.71 -33.65 38.60
CA LEU A 63 -4.70 -34.78 37.67
C LEU A 63 -3.34 -35.49 37.73
N THR A 64 -3.36 -36.82 37.74
CA THR A 64 -2.16 -37.62 37.47
C THR A 64 -1.90 -37.68 35.96
N VAL A 65 -0.68 -38.06 35.55
CA VAL A 65 -0.34 -38.24 34.12
C VAL A 65 -1.25 -39.27 33.45
N GLU A 66 -1.58 -40.37 34.15
CA GLU A 66 -2.51 -41.38 33.67
C GLU A 66 -3.91 -40.79 33.43
N GLN A 67 -4.42 -40.01 34.38
CA GLN A 67 -5.72 -39.34 34.24
C GLN A 67 -5.73 -38.32 33.10
N ALA A 68 -4.60 -37.64 32.83
CA ALA A 68 -4.48 -36.73 31.70
C ALA A 68 -4.56 -37.47 30.35
N VAL A 69 -3.93 -38.65 30.25
CA VAL A 69 -4.00 -39.52 29.06
C VAL A 69 -5.41 -40.07 28.85
N ASP A 70 -6.08 -40.49 29.93
CA ASP A 70 -7.48 -40.92 29.88
C ASP A 70 -8.40 -39.79 29.43
N LEU A 71 -8.17 -38.57 29.94
CA LEU A 71 -8.93 -37.38 29.56
C LEU A 71 -8.75 -37.05 28.07
N SER A 72 -7.53 -37.05 27.55
CA SER A 72 -7.29 -36.89 26.10
C SER A 72 -8.03 -37.96 25.30
N SER A 73 -8.02 -39.22 25.76
CA SER A 73 -8.70 -40.32 25.09
C SER A 73 -10.23 -40.16 25.03
N VAL A 74 -10.83 -39.71 26.14
CA VAL A 74 -12.27 -39.41 26.21
C VAL A 74 -12.62 -38.24 25.30
N ILE A 75 -11.83 -37.17 25.32
CA ILE A 75 -12.07 -35.98 24.49
C ILE A 75 -11.96 -36.32 23.00
N MET A 76 -10.92 -37.07 22.59
CA MET A 76 -10.81 -37.57 21.22
C MET A 76 -12.07 -38.35 20.80
N ALA A 77 -12.58 -39.24 21.65
CA ALA A 77 -13.81 -39.97 21.36
C ALA A 77 -15.02 -39.03 21.21
N VAL A 78 -15.14 -38.02 22.07
CA VAL A 78 -16.21 -37.01 22.00
C VAL A 78 -16.13 -36.16 20.72
N GLU A 79 -14.95 -35.85 20.22
CA GLU A 79 -14.79 -35.11 18.96
C GLU A 79 -15.05 -35.98 17.72
N ILE A 80 -14.70 -37.26 17.76
CA ILE A 80 -14.82 -38.19 16.63
C ILE A 80 -16.26 -38.70 16.47
N VAL A 81 -16.91 -39.12 17.56
CA VAL A 81 -18.19 -39.85 17.53
C VAL A 81 -19.32 -39.05 16.86
N PRO A 82 -19.58 -37.77 17.20
CA PRO A 82 -20.66 -36.99 16.58
C PRO A 82 -20.49 -36.86 15.07
N PHE A 83 -19.25 -36.71 14.61
CA PHE A 83 -18.97 -36.59 13.19
C PHE A 83 -19.01 -37.92 12.47
N LEU A 84 -18.53 -39.01 13.08
CA LEU A 84 -18.70 -40.35 12.53
C LEU A 84 -20.20 -40.66 12.34
N LEU A 85 -21.02 -40.33 13.32
CA LEU A 85 -22.49 -40.46 13.25
C LEU A 85 -23.10 -39.56 12.16
N SER A 86 -22.65 -38.31 12.05
CA SER A 86 -23.07 -37.38 10.98
C SER A 86 -22.62 -37.86 9.59
N PHE A 87 -21.41 -38.42 9.49
CA PHE A 87 -20.86 -38.98 8.25
C PHE A 87 -21.69 -40.17 7.79
N LEU A 88 -21.96 -41.13 8.68
CA LEU A 88 -22.82 -42.29 8.40
C LEU A 88 -24.23 -41.85 7.95
N ARG A 89 -24.85 -40.87 8.63
CA ARG A 89 -26.17 -40.31 8.26
C ARG A 89 -26.18 -39.55 6.93
N LYS A 90 -25.06 -38.95 6.54
CA LYS A 90 -24.96 -38.15 5.31
C LYS A 90 -24.52 -38.98 4.11
N VAL A 91 -23.77 -40.08 4.31
CA VAL A 91 -23.48 -41.06 3.25
C VAL A 91 -24.80 -41.66 2.73
N SER A 92 -25.81 -41.79 3.59
CA SER A 92 -27.14 -42.23 3.18
C SER A 92 -28.03 -41.16 2.51
N ARG A 93 -27.62 -39.88 2.41
CA ARG A 93 -28.48 -38.75 1.95
C ARG A 93 -27.98 -37.95 0.75
N ASP A 94 -26.83 -38.29 0.17
CA ASP A 94 -26.32 -37.80 -1.14
C ASP A 94 -26.28 -36.27 -1.40
N GLU A 95 -26.12 -35.43 -0.37
CA GLU A 95 -25.98 -33.97 -0.53
C GLU A 95 -24.51 -33.53 -0.76
N GLU A 96 -24.02 -33.56 -2.00
CA GLU A 96 -22.60 -33.31 -2.30
C GLU A 96 -22.07 -31.89 -2.02
N GLY A 97 -22.90 -30.84 -2.20
CA GLY A 97 -22.44 -29.44 -2.19
C GLY A 97 -22.16 -28.88 -0.79
N PHE A 98 -23.09 -29.06 0.14
CA PHE A 98 -22.97 -28.60 1.54
C PHE A 98 -21.76 -29.23 2.25
N ARG A 99 -21.46 -30.49 1.90
CA ARG A 99 -20.38 -31.28 2.51
C ARG A 99 -18.98 -30.72 2.23
N LYS A 100 -18.74 -30.19 1.03
CA LYS A 100 -17.42 -29.64 0.64
C LYS A 100 -17.10 -28.31 1.33
N VAL A 101 -18.10 -27.45 1.59
CA VAL A 101 -17.89 -26.19 2.30
C VAL A 101 -17.73 -26.45 3.79
N PHE A 102 -18.60 -27.28 4.37
CA PHE A 102 -18.55 -27.65 5.79
C PHE A 102 -17.20 -28.25 6.18
N LEU A 103 -16.70 -29.24 5.42
CA LEU A 103 -15.42 -29.90 5.73
C LEU A 103 -14.23 -28.94 5.69
N ARG A 104 -14.23 -27.97 4.75
CA ARG A 104 -13.15 -26.97 4.66
C ARG A 104 -13.17 -26.00 5.85
N VAL A 105 -14.34 -25.45 6.18
CA VAL A 105 -14.47 -24.53 7.32
C VAL A 105 -14.08 -25.26 8.62
N PHE A 106 -14.52 -26.50 8.77
CA PHE A 106 -14.23 -27.31 9.93
C PHE A 106 -12.74 -27.63 10.05
N LEU A 107 -12.09 -28.07 8.96
CA LEU A 107 -10.65 -28.31 8.96
C LEU A 107 -9.89 -27.06 9.36
N ILE A 108 -10.18 -25.91 8.75
CA ILE A 108 -9.49 -24.65 9.06
C ILE A 108 -9.65 -24.31 10.54
N ALA A 109 -10.86 -24.47 11.09
CA ALA A 109 -11.09 -24.27 12.52
C ALA A 109 -10.28 -25.25 13.39
N PHE A 110 -10.18 -26.52 12.98
CA PHE A 110 -9.43 -27.54 13.70
C PHE A 110 -7.92 -27.29 13.65
N VAL A 111 -7.37 -26.89 12.51
CA VAL A 111 -5.96 -26.49 12.41
C VAL A 111 -5.65 -25.32 13.33
N ILE A 112 -6.47 -24.26 13.30
CA ILE A 112 -6.26 -23.09 14.17
C ILE A 112 -6.39 -23.47 15.64
N PHE A 113 -7.31 -24.38 15.97
CA PHE A 113 -7.51 -24.84 17.33
C PHE A 113 -6.34 -25.72 17.81
N ASP A 114 -5.82 -26.61 16.97
CA ASP A 114 -4.64 -27.44 17.25
C ASP A 114 -3.44 -26.56 17.60
N GLU A 115 -3.16 -25.58 16.74
CA GLU A 115 -2.06 -24.64 16.93
C GLU A 115 -2.23 -23.82 18.22
N LEU A 116 -3.46 -23.43 18.54
CA LEU A 116 -3.75 -22.72 19.77
C LEU A 116 -3.51 -23.60 21.00
N LEU A 117 -3.98 -24.84 20.98
CA LEU A 117 -3.82 -25.78 22.09
C LEU A 117 -2.34 -26.11 22.30
N MET A 118 -1.60 -26.43 21.23
CA MET A 118 -0.17 -26.72 21.30
C MET A 118 0.59 -25.50 21.84
N SER A 119 0.24 -24.31 21.36
CA SER A 119 0.82 -23.07 21.86
C SER A 119 0.55 -22.86 23.35
N LEU A 120 -0.67 -23.14 23.83
CA LEU A 120 -1.01 -23.01 25.25
C LEU A 120 -0.21 -23.98 26.11
N ASP A 121 -0.14 -25.25 25.71
CA ASP A 121 0.63 -26.29 26.39
C ASP A 121 2.11 -25.92 26.47
N PHE A 122 2.69 -25.51 25.34
CA PHE A 122 4.13 -25.24 25.28
C PHE A 122 4.48 -23.94 25.99
N ASN A 123 3.60 -22.93 26.00
CA ASN A 123 3.78 -21.75 26.85
C ASN A 123 3.68 -22.11 28.34
N LEU A 124 2.77 -23.00 28.75
CA LEU A 124 2.67 -23.46 30.14
C LEU A 124 3.91 -24.26 30.57
N ILE A 125 4.53 -25.02 29.67
CA ILE A 125 5.79 -25.74 29.92
C ILE A 125 6.98 -24.77 29.96
N SER A 126 7.03 -23.81 29.04
CA SER A 126 8.21 -22.96 28.84
C SER A 126 8.29 -21.76 29.78
N ASP A 127 7.16 -21.21 30.22
CA ASP A 127 7.11 -20.05 31.11
C ASP A 127 6.17 -20.30 32.31
N SER A 128 6.79 -20.46 33.48
CA SER A 128 6.06 -20.64 34.74
C SER A 128 5.12 -19.47 35.11
N SER A 129 5.39 -18.26 34.61
CA SER A 129 4.57 -17.08 34.85
C SER A 129 3.31 -17.06 33.99
N PHE A 130 3.35 -17.71 32.82
CA PHE A 130 2.24 -17.76 31.86
C PHE A 130 0.97 -18.35 32.48
N ARG A 131 1.09 -19.36 33.36
CA ARG A 131 -0.05 -19.94 34.08
C ARG A 131 -0.84 -18.89 34.87
N THR A 132 -0.13 -17.99 35.56
CA THR A 132 -0.78 -16.95 36.36
C THR A 132 -1.51 -15.95 35.48
N THR A 133 -0.91 -15.57 34.35
CA THR A 133 -1.53 -14.69 33.34
C THR A 133 -2.77 -15.32 32.73
N LEU A 134 -2.71 -16.60 32.37
CA LEU A 134 -3.83 -17.32 31.77
C LEU A 134 -5.00 -17.53 32.73
N LEU A 135 -4.75 -17.75 34.02
CA LEU A 135 -5.83 -17.87 35.02
C LEU A 135 -6.42 -16.53 35.44
N ALA A 136 -5.60 -15.48 35.55
CA ALA A 136 -6.07 -14.14 35.96
C ALA A 136 -6.76 -13.39 34.81
N HIS A 137 -6.24 -13.52 33.58
CA HIS A 137 -6.70 -12.81 32.39
C HIS A 137 -6.74 -13.77 31.19
N SER A 138 -7.66 -14.74 31.24
CA SER A 138 -7.76 -15.84 30.27
C SER A 138 -7.71 -15.41 28.81
N LEU A 139 -8.47 -14.38 28.44
CA LEU A 139 -8.49 -13.88 27.07
C LEU A 139 -7.11 -13.30 26.66
N ASN A 140 -6.46 -12.54 27.55
CA ASN A 140 -5.13 -12.00 27.27
C ASN A 140 -4.07 -13.12 27.18
N GLY A 141 -4.15 -14.15 28.03
CA GLY A 141 -3.28 -15.32 27.96
C GLY A 141 -3.40 -16.07 26.62
N VAL A 142 -4.62 -16.28 26.15
CA VAL A 142 -4.89 -16.88 24.82
C VAL A 142 -4.28 -16.05 23.69
N LEU A 143 -4.43 -14.72 23.74
CA LEU A 143 -3.88 -13.85 22.69
C LEU A 143 -2.34 -13.78 22.72
N ILE A 144 -1.74 -13.81 23.91
CA ILE A 144 -0.27 -13.93 24.07
C ILE A 144 0.21 -15.25 23.45
N SER A 145 -0.53 -16.34 23.66
CA SER A 145 -0.24 -17.64 23.04
C SER A 145 -0.21 -17.54 21.52
N ILE A 146 -1.22 -16.91 20.91
CA ILE A 146 -1.30 -16.69 19.45
C ILE A 146 -0.11 -15.86 18.94
N GLY A 147 0.39 -14.91 19.72
CA GLY A 147 1.55 -14.09 19.36
C GLY A 147 2.91 -14.79 19.55
N SER A 148 2.95 -15.95 20.19
CA SER A 148 4.18 -16.66 20.58
C SER A 148 4.80 -17.46 19.43
N SER A 149 6.10 -17.78 19.54
CA SER A 149 6.79 -18.69 18.59
C SER A 149 6.08 -20.03 18.44
N TRP A 150 5.48 -20.54 19.51
CA TRP A 150 4.78 -21.82 19.52
C TRP A 150 3.50 -21.86 18.69
N PHE A 151 2.95 -20.70 18.31
CA PHE A 151 1.80 -20.61 17.39
C PHE A 151 2.24 -20.18 15.99
N VAL A 152 3.13 -19.19 15.93
CA VAL A 152 3.53 -18.56 14.66
C VAL A 152 4.41 -19.47 13.79
N LEU A 153 5.40 -20.16 14.39
CA LEU A 153 6.31 -21.03 13.64
C LEU A 153 5.64 -22.25 13.02
N PRO A 154 4.86 -23.07 13.76
CA PRO A 154 4.20 -24.22 13.15
C PRO A 154 3.25 -23.79 12.04
N MET A 155 2.45 -22.74 12.26
CA MET A 155 1.60 -22.15 11.22
C MET A 155 2.40 -21.76 9.97
N ALA A 156 3.52 -21.07 10.15
CA ALA A 156 4.38 -20.70 9.03
C ALA A 156 4.91 -21.91 8.26
N ILE A 157 5.32 -22.97 8.97
CA ILE A 157 5.79 -24.22 8.38
C ILE A 157 4.64 -24.90 7.62
N GLU A 158 3.45 -24.98 8.22
CA GLU A 158 2.26 -25.52 7.58
C GLU A 158 1.94 -24.81 6.27
N MET A 159 1.93 -23.48 6.30
CA MET A 159 1.68 -22.65 5.13
C MET A 159 2.75 -22.88 4.06
N GLY A 160 4.02 -22.88 4.44
CA GLY A 160 5.16 -23.09 3.54
C GLY A 160 5.12 -24.46 2.88
N VAL A 161 4.97 -25.51 3.67
CA VAL A 161 4.96 -26.90 3.19
C VAL A 161 3.72 -27.18 2.35
N SER A 162 2.53 -26.72 2.77
CA SER A 162 1.30 -26.84 1.97
C SER A 162 1.41 -26.14 0.61
N THR A 163 2.14 -25.01 0.57
CA THR A 163 2.44 -24.29 -0.67
C THR A 163 3.38 -25.08 -1.57
N ILE A 164 4.43 -25.69 -1.01
CA ILE A 164 5.39 -26.53 -1.73
C ILE A 164 4.70 -27.78 -2.30
N LEU A 165 3.90 -28.49 -1.48
CA LEU A 165 3.18 -29.70 -1.90
C LEU A 165 2.21 -29.41 -3.04
N SER A 166 1.62 -28.21 -3.06
CA SER A 166 0.68 -27.82 -4.11
C SER A 166 1.26 -26.93 -5.21
N TRP A 167 2.59 -26.80 -5.27
CA TRP A 167 3.28 -25.87 -6.14
C TRP A 167 3.03 -26.10 -7.63
N LYS A 168 2.86 -27.34 -8.07
CA LYS A 168 2.64 -27.64 -9.50
C LYS A 168 1.22 -27.35 -9.96
N THR A 169 0.27 -27.31 -9.03
CA THR A 169 -1.14 -27.22 -9.37
C THR A 169 -1.69 -25.80 -9.24
N GLN A 170 -0.98 -24.85 -8.63
CA GLN A 170 -1.44 -23.47 -8.45
C GLN A 170 -0.90 -22.50 -9.52
N PRO A 171 -1.66 -21.46 -9.91
CA PRO A 171 -1.15 -20.41 -10.78
C PRO A 171 -0.04 -19.62 -10.08
N VAL A 172 0.89 -19.07 -10.87
CA VAL A 172 2.11 -18.35 -10.39
C VAL A 172 1.79 -17.34 -9.29
N VAL A 173 0.73 -16.55 -9.49
CA VAL A 173 0.32 -15.49 -8.56
C VAL A 173 -0.03 -16.02 -7.19
N LEU A 174 -0.81 -17.10 -7.13
CA LEU A 174 -1.20 -17.71 -5.86
C LEU A 174 0.00 -18.35 -5.18
N ARG A 175 0.92 -18.98 -5.92
CA ARG A 175 2.16 -19.55 -5.36
C ARG A 175 3.01 -18.50 -4.68
N VAL A 176 3.23 -17.37 -5.35
CA VAL A 176 3.99 -16.24 -4.79
C VAL A 176 3.25 -15.67 -3.57
N THR A 177 1.93 -15.48 -3.67
CA THR A 177 1.12 -14.97 -2.55
C THR A 177 1.22 -15.86 -1.32
N PHE A 178 1.05 -17.17 -1.50
CA PHE A 178 1.13 -18.15 -0.42
C PHE A 178 2.53 -18.21 0.21
N ALA A 179 3.58 -18.18 -0.61
CA ALA A 179 4.96 -18.15 -0.12
C ALA A 179 5.25 -16.87 0.69
N VAL A 180 4.76 -15.71 0.22
CA VAL A 180 4.89 -14.43 0.94
C VAL A 180 4.10 -14.45 2.25
N GLN A 181 2.89 -15.03 2.28
CA GLN A 181 2.13 -15.16 3.52
C GLN A 181 2.84 -16.06 4.54
N ALA A 182 3.43 -17.19 4.11
CA ALA A 182 4.22 -18.03 4.99
C ALA A 182 5.46 -17.28 5.52
N LEU A 183 6.18 -16.57 4.64
CA LEU A 183 7.39 -15.83 5.01
C LEU A 183 7.08 -14.67 5.97
N THR A 184 6.00 -13.93 5.72
CA THR A 184 5.57 -12.84 6.62
C THR A 184 5.12 -13.37 7.98
N MET A 185 4.54 -14.57 8.04
CA MET A 185 4.27 -15.24 9.33
C MET A 185 5.54 -15.57 10.09
N ILE A 186 6.54 -16.18 9.44
CA ILE A 186 7.82 -16.47 10.10
C ILE A 186 8.43 -15.20 10.70
N LEU A 187 8.26 -14.06 10.06
CA LEU A 187 8.87 -12.78 10.43
C LEU A 187 8.02 -11.94 11.41
N VAL A 188 7.00 -12.52 12.05
CA VAL A 188 6.23 -11.80 13.07
C VAL A 188 7.16 -11.45 14.26
N PRO A 189 7.28 -10.16 14.64
CA PRO A 189 8.23 -9.73 15.66
C PRO A 189 7.94 -10.29 17.05
N SER A 190 6.67 -10.53 17.39
CA SER A 190 6.28 -11.07 18.69
C SER A 190 6.67 -12.54 18.90
N ALA A 191 7.06 -13.26 17.84
CA ALA A 191 7.40 -14.67 17.93
C ALA A 191 8.60 -14.93 18.87
N PHE A 192 9.59 -14.04 18.85
CA PHE A 192 10.75 -14.13 19.74
C PHE A 192 11.02 -12.80 20.43
N SER A 193 11.39 -12.84 21.71
CA SER A 193 11.63 -11.66 22.55
C SER A 193 13.00 -11.00 22.35
N GLY A 194 13.86 -11.54 21.49
CA GLY A 194 15.20 -10.99 21.24
C GLY A 194 15.14 -9.67 20.48
N SER A 195 15.85 -8.64 20.97
CA SER A 195 15.87 -7.31 20.33
C SER A 195 16.30 -7.34 18.86
N VAL A 196 17.33 -8.13 18.55
CA VAL A 196 17.82 -8.33 17.18
C VAL A 196 16.76 -8.96 16.28
N TRP A 197 15.99 -9.92 16.81
CA TRP A 197 14.90 -10.55 16.06
C TRP A 197 13.79 -9.54 15.77
N VAL A 198 13.33 -8.83 16.80
CA VAL A 198 12.25 -7.83 16.65
C VAL A 198 12.61 -6.80 15.59
N GLU A 199 13.80 -6.23 15.65
CA GLU A 199 14.27 -5.23 14.68
C GLU A 199 14.39 -5.82 13.27
N SER A 200 15.08 -6.96 13.13
CA SER A 200 15.33 -7.57 11.83
C SER A 200 14.04 -8.05 11.18
N SER A 201 13.14 -8.65 11.94
CA SER A 201 11.90 -9.21 11.41
C SER A 201 10.95 -8.10 10.95
N ILE A 202 10.90 -6.96 11.64
CA ILE A 202 10.17 -5.76 11.19
C ILE A 202 10.68 -5.32 9.80
N TYR A 203 11.96 -5.02 9.65
CA TYR A 203 12.47 -4.51 8.37
C TYR A 203 12.41 -5.55 7.25
N ILE A 204 12.74 -6.82 7.53
CA ILE A 204 12.68 -7.89 6.52
C ILE A 204 11.23 -8.17 6.10
N SER A 205 10.28 -8.21 7.04
CA SER A 205 8.86 -8.43 6.70
C SER A 205 8.31 -7.32 5.83
N GLY A 206 8.58 -6.05 6.16
CA GLY A 206 8.15 -4.93 5.32
C GLY A 206 8.84 -4.90 3.96
N ALA A 207 10.11 -5.32 3.85
CA ALA A 207 10.78 -5.49 2.56
C ALA A 207 10.14 -6.60 1.71
N VAL A 208 9.78 -7.74 2.33
CA VAL A 208 9.06 -8.84 1.68
C VAL A 208 7.67 -8.39 1.20
N MET A 209 6.93 -7.64 2.02
CA MET A 209 5.62 -7.08 1.65
C MET A 209 5.74 -6.09 0.49
N THR A 210 6.70 -5.15 0.57
CA THR A 210 6.96 -4.17 -0.50
C THR A 210 7.31 -4.88 -1.81
N GLY A 211 8.18 -5.88 -1.78
CA GLY A 211 8.51 -6.69 -2.95
C GLY A 211 7.29 -7.43 -3.53
N TYR A 212 6.39 -7.89 -2.66
CA TYR A 212 5.14 -8.50 -3.06
C TYR A 212 4.16 -7.50 -3.69
N PHE A 213 4.07 -6.26 -3.18
CA PHE A 213 3.27 -5.20 -3.79
C PHE A 213 3.76 -4.90 -5.21
N VAL A 214 5.07 -4.71 -5.39
CA VAL A 214 5.69 -4.54 -6.71
C VAL A 214 5.33 -5.69 -7.65
N PHE A 215 5.42 -6.94 -7.18
CA PHE A 215 5.04 -8.13 -7.94
C PHE A 215 3.56 -8.09 -8.35
N LEU A 216 2.65 -7.76 -7.42
CA LEU A 216 1.22 -7.69 -7.68
C LEU A 216 0.87 -6.60 -8.70
N PHE A 217 1.43 -5.40 -8.54
CA PHE A 217 1.20 -4.29 -9.46
C PHE A 217 1.67 -4.62 -10.87
N GLU A 218 2.87 -5.17 -11.03
CA GLU A 218 3.38 -5.58 -12.33
C GLU A 218 2.58 -6.77 -12.91
N HIS A 219 2.16 -7.71 -12.07
CA HIS A 219 1.30 -8.80 -12.50
C HIS A 219 -0.07 -8.32 -13.01
N LEU A 220 -0.71 -7.39 -12.30
CA LEU A 220 -1.98 -6.79 -12.70
C LEU A 220 -1.85 -6.00 -13.99
N TYR A 221 -0.76 -5.26 -14.14
CA TYR A 221 -0.44 -4.53 -15.36
C TYR A 221 -0.35 -5.46 -16.57
N ARG A 222 0.34 -6.60 -16.46
CA ARG A 222 0.52 -7.56 -17.57
C ARG A 222 -0.71 -8.43 -17.85
N SER A 223 -1.42 -8.87 -16.81
CA SER A 223 -2.51 -9.84 -16.97
C SER A 223 -3.82 -9.22 -17.47
N HIS A 224 -4.03 -7.91 -17.23
CA HIS A 224 -5.25 -7.11 -17.50
C HIS A 224 -6.56 -7.64 -16.90
N SER A 225 -6.65 -8.94 -16.58
CA SER A 225 -7.80 -9.62 -16.03
C SER A 225 -7.36 -10.76 -15.12
N LEU A 226 -8.14 -11.01 -14.08
CA LEU A 226 -7.90 -12.07 -13.11
C LEU A 226 -9.20 -12.83 -12.82
N PRO A 227 -9.15 -14.08 -12.36
CA PRO A 227 -10.31 -14.70 -11.72
C PRO A 227 -10.79 -13.83 -10.54
N ARG A 228 -12.10 -13.59 -10.43
CA ARG A 228 -12.66 -12.74 -9.35
C ARG A 228 -12.32 -13.25 -7.95
N SER A 229 -12.21 -14.56 -7.76
CA SER A 229 -11.77 -15.18 -6.50
C SER A 229 -10.36 -14.77 -6.13
N THR A 230 -9.42 -14.85 -7.08
CA THR A 230 -8.04 -14.38 -6.91
C THR A 230 -7.98 -12.87 -6.63
N GLY A 231 -8.76 -12.06 -7.33
CA GLY A 231 -8.81 -10.62 -7.10
C GLY A 231 -9.33 -10.25 -5.70
N ASN A 232 -10.38 -10.91 -5.22
CA ASN A 232 -10.89 -10.70 -3.87
C ASN A 232 -9.88 -11.19 -2.82
N TYR A 233 -9.22 -12.32 -3.08
CA TYR A 233 -8.19 -12.87 -2.21
C TYR A 233 -7.03 -11.90 -2.00
N MET A 234 -6.55 -11.26 -3.06
CA MET A 234 -5.50 -10.25 -2.97
C MET A 234 -5.89 -9.12 -2.02
N ILE A 235 -7.12 -8.58 -2.13
CA ILE A 235 -7.60 -7.52 -1.22
C ILE A 235 -7.62 -8.02 0.23
N SER A 236 -8.08 -9.25 0.48
CA SER A 236 -8.05 -9.85 1.82
C SER A 236 -6.63 -9.99 2.38
N VAL A 237 -5.66 -10.36 1.55
CA VAL A 237 -4.24 -10.46 1.95
C VAL A 237 -3.64 -9.07 2.23
N MET A 238 -3.95 -8.06 1.43
CA MET A 238 -3.53 -6.67 1.70
C MET A 238 -4.15 -6.16 3.02
N ALA A 239 -5.43 -6.45 3.24
CA ALA A 239 -6.10 -6.11 4.50
C ALA A 239 -5.48 -6.84 5.69
N SER A 240 -5.08 -8.11 5.55
CA SER A 240 -4.37 -8.82 6.62
C SER A 240 -3.00 -8.22 6.91
N PHE A 241 -2.25 -7.80 5.89
CA PHE A 241 -0.97 -7.10 6.11
C PHE A 241 -1.15 -5.75 6.78
N ALA A 242 -2.18 -4.98 6.41
CA ALA A 242 -2.52 -3.74 7.09
C ALA A 242 -2.89 -3.98 8.56
N ALA A 243 -3.71 -4.98 8.85
CA ALA A 243 -4.07 -5.35 10.22
C ALA A 243 -2.86 -5.84 11.02
N MET A 244 -1.96 -6.61 10.40
CA MET A 244 -0.76 -7.13 11.05
C MET A 244 0.23 -6.02 11.40
N MET A 245 0.53 -5.13 10.45
CA MET A 245 1.42 -3.99 10.71
C MET A 245 0.79 -2.96 11.66
N GLY A 246 -0.53 -2.75 11.56
CA GLY A 246 -1.28 -1.98 12.56
C GLY A 246 -1.20 -2.63 13.94
N GLY A 247 -1.30 -3.95 14.02
CA GLY A 247 -1.13 -4.72 15.26
C GLY A 247 0.27 -4.58 15.86
N ILE A 248 1.31 -4.66 15.03
CA ILE A 248 2.70 -4.43 15.45
C ILE A 248 2.88 -2.99 15.97
N SER A 249 2.27 -2.00 15.30
CA SER A 249 2.34 -0.60 15.76
C SER A 249 1.71 -0.41 17.14
N LEU A 250 0.54 -1.03 17.39
CA LEU A 250 -0.09 -0.99 18.72
C LEU A 250 0.76 -1.73 19.75
N TRP A 251 1.33 -2.88 19.39
CA TRP A 251 2.23 -3.64 20.26
C TRP A 251 3.49 -2.83 20.63
N GLN A 252 4.05 -2.01 19.74
CA GLN A 252 5.16 -1.11 20.07
C GLN A 252 4.74 0.05 20.98
N ILE A 253 3.49 0.54 20.88
CA ILE A 253 3.00 1.66 21.70
C ILE A 253 2.68 1.24 23.14
N ASN A 254 1.94 0.14 23.31
CA ASN A 254 1.39 -0.24 24.62
C ASN A 254 1.48 -1.73 24.93
N HIS A 255 2.27 -2.48 24.15
CA HIS A 255 2.40 -3.94 24.26
C HIS A 255 1.08 -4.72 24.08
N SER A 256 0.05 -4.10 23.48
CA SER A 256 -1.21 -4.78 23.17
C SER A 256 -1.06 -5.73 21.98
N ILE A 257 -1.25 -7.03 22.22
CA ILE A 257 -1.16 -8.09 21.20
C ILE A 257 -2.48 -8.30 20.42
N TRP A 258 -3.58 -7.69 20.85
CA TRP A 258 -4.95 -7.99 20.38
C TRP A 258 -5.13 -7.95 18.86
N LEU A 259 -4.77 -6.83 18.24
CA LEU A 259 -4.94 -6.66 16.81
C LEU A 259 -3.96 -7.54 16.02
N LEU A 260 -2.75 -7.74 16.55
CA LEU A 260 -1.74 -8.61 15.94
C LEU A 260 -2.21 -10.08 15.94
N ALA A 261 -2.65 -10.59 17.08
CA ALA A 261 -3.20 -11.94 17.21
C ALA A 261 -4.41 -12.15 16.28
N ALA A 262 -5.34 -11.18 16.22
CA ALA A 262 -6.48 -11.24 15.32
C ALA A 262 -6.05 -11.25 13.84
N ALA A 263 -5.04 -10.46 13.47
CA ALA A 263 -4.49 -10.44 12.12
C ALA A 263 -3.80 -11.77 11.74
N ILE A 264 -3.09 -12.39 12.68
CA ILE A 264 -2.44 -13.69 12.50
C ILE A 264 -3.50 -14.77 12.20
N VAL A 265 -4.53 -14.86 13.04
CA VAL A 265 -5.64 -15.81 12.82
C VAL A 265 -6.36 -15.52 11.50
N PHE A 266 -6.63 -14.25 11.21
CA PHE A 266 -7.29 -13.86 9.96
C PHE A 266 -6.46 -14.28 8.73
N GLN A 267 -5.14 -14.08 8.75
CA GLN A 267 -4.23 -14.51 7.69
C GLN A 267 -4.26 -16.03 7.48
N MET A 268 -4.35 -16.82 8.56
CA MET A 268 -4.48 -18.28 8.47
C MET A 268 -5.82 -18.70 7.89
N VAL A 269 -6.92 -18.08 8.32
CA VAL A 269 -8.26 -18.38 7.78
C VAL A 269 -8.32 -18.13 6.28
N ILE A 270 -7.80 -17.00 5.80
CA ILE A 270 -7.80 -16.70 4.36
C ILE A 270 -6.90 -17.65 3.58
N PHE A 271 -5.72 -17.99 4.11
CA PHE A 271 -4.80 -18.95 3.49
C PHE A 271 -5.43 -20.34 3.40
N GLY A 272 -5.93 -20.86 4.52
CA GLY A 272 -6.62 -22.14 4.61
C GLY A 272 -7.80 -22.24 3.64
N TYR A 273 -8.60 -21.17 3.53
CA TYR A 273 -9.71 -21.10 2.59
C TYR A 273 -9.26 -21.21 1.12
N ALA A 274 -8.15 -20.54 0.77
CA ALA A 274 -7.63 -20.53 -0.60
C ALA A 274 -6.90 -21.84 -0.95
N ILE A 275 -6.06 -22.38 -0.06
CA ILE A 275 -5.21 -23.55 -0.32
C ILE A 275 -6.00 -24.85 -0.40
N THR A 276 -7.05 -25.00 0.43
CA THR A 276 -7.89 -26.21 0.49
C THR A 276 -8.85 -26.32 -0.71
N ASN A 277 -9.04 -25.24 -1.47
CA ASN A 277 -9.91 -25.23 -2.63
C ASN A 277 -9.12 -25.49 -3.93
N ILE A 278 -9.23 -26.71 -4.46
CA ILE A 278 -8.50 -27.13 -5.67
C ILE A 278 -8.80 -26.28 -6.92
N ASN A 279 -10.01 -25.71 -7.00
CA ASN A 279 -10.46 -24.87 -8.10
C ASN A 279 -10.23 -23.38 -7.83
N PHE A 280 -9.55 -23.02 -6.73
CA PHE A 280 -9.26 -21.63 -6.41
C PHE A 280 -8.39 -21.00 -7.49
N GLY A 281 -8.83 -19.87 -8.02
CA GLY A 281 -8.15 -19.20 -9.14
C GLY A 281 -8.17 -19.97 -10.48
N LYS A 282 -8.83 -21.13 -10.57
CA LYS A 282 -8.98 -21.91 -11.80
C LYS A 282 -10.41 -21.82 -12.32
N GLY A 283 -10.62 -20.94 -13.30
CA GLY A 283 -11.94 -20.72 -13.89
C GLY A 283 -12.84 -19.80 -13.06
N GLY A 284 -13.98 -19.43 -13.65
CA GLY A 284 -14.93 -18.47 -13.09
C GLY A 284 -14.98 -17.13 -13.84
N ARG A 285 -15.83 -16.22 -13.37
CA ARG A 285 -15.98 -14.88 -13.97
C ARG A 285 -14.65 -14.13 -13.89
N LYS A 286 -14.13 -13.71 -15.05
CA LYS A 286 -12.96 -12.84 -15.14
C LYS A 286 -13.33 -11.44 -14.67
N LEU A 287 -12.53 -10.93 -13.76
CA LEU A 287 -12.52 -9.55 -13.30
C LEU A 287 -11.53 -8.78 -14.16
N ILE A 288 -12.01 -7.84 -14.97
CA ILE A 288 -11.17 -6.84 -15.65
C ILE A 288 -11.02 -5.68 -14.67
N TRP A 289 -9.84 -5.54 -14.08
CA TRP A 289 -9.65 -4.60 -12.98
C TRP A 289 -9.83 -3.14 -13.42
N LEU A 290 -9.33 -2.76 -14.60
CA LEU A 290 -9.53 -1.43 -15.20
C LEU A 290 -11.00 -1.10 -15.50
N ALA A 291 -11.89 -2.09 -15.54
CA ALA A 291 -13.33 -1.87 -15.70
C ALA A 291 -14.07 -1.82 -14.35
N SER A 292 -13.49 -2.36 -13.28
CA SER A 292 -14.13 -2.49 -11.97
C SER A 292 -13.59 -1.47 -10.97
N ARG A 293 -14.18 -0.27 -10.98
CA ARG A 293 -13.78 0.85 -10.11
C ARG A 293 -13.74 0.48 -8.62
N ASN A 294 -14.75 -0.25 -8.14
CA ASN A 294 -14.87 -0.60 -6.72
C ASN A 294 -13.75 -1.56 -6.30
N TRP A 295 -13.38 -2.49 -7.18
CA TRP A 295 -12.30 -3.42 -6.90
C TRP A 295 -10.95 -2.71 -6.93
N SER A 296 -10.67 -1.89 -7.95
CA SER A 296 -9.41 -1.12 -8.00
C SER A 296 -9.27 -0.17 -6.82
N PHE A 297 -10.36 0.46 -6.39
CA PHE A 297 -10.35 1.30 -5.19
C PHE A 297 -10.08 0.49 -3.93
N GLY A 298 -10.78 -0.64 -3.75
CA GLY A 298 -10.55 -1.51 -2.60
C GLY A 298 -9.11 -2.04 -2.54
N PHE A 299 -8.54 -2.40 -3.68
CA PHE A 299 -7.15 -2.82 -3.79
C PHE A 299 -6.19 -1.70 -3.40
N LEU A 300 -6.29 -0.52 -4.02
CA LEU A 300 -5.45 0.64 -3.67
C LEU A 300 -5.58 1.05 -2.20
N LEU A 301 -6.80 1.07 -1.66
CA LEU A 301 -7.04 1.41 -0.27
C LEU A 301 -6.39 0.38 0.66
N SER A 302 -6.53 -0.91 0.36
CA SER A 302 -5.93 -1.97 1.17
C SER A 302 -4.39 -1.93 1.13
N THR A 303 -3.79 -1.66 -0.03
CA THR A 303 -2.33 -1.56 -0.15
C THR A 303 -1.81 -0.32 0.54
N PHE A 304 -2.47 0.83 0.34
CA PHE A 304 -2.11 2.07 1.05
C PHE A 304 -2.21 1.91 2.57
N ALA A 305 -3.27 1.27 3.08
CA ALA A 305 -3.39 1.02 4.51
C ALA A 305 -2.25 0.12 5.03
N ALA A 306 -1.83 -0.89 4.26
CA ALA A 306 -0.68 -1.71 4.61
C ALA A 306 0.62 -0.90 4.63
N GLU A 307 0.91 -0.14 3.57
CA GLU A 307 2.09 0.74 3.50
C GLU A 307 2.11 1.80 4.61
N PHE A 308 0.95 2.39 4.93
CA PHE A 308 0.81 3.40 5.97
C PHE A 308 1.22 2.86 7.33
N PHE A 309 0.69 1.70 7.72
CA PHE A 309 1.08 1.07 8.98
C PHE A 309 2.49 0.50 8.95
N MET A 310 2.98 0.03 7.79
CA MET A 310 4.39 -0.34 7.64
C MET A 310 5.31 0.86 7.92
N GLY A 311 4.95 2.05 7.40
CA GLY A 311 5.76 3.27 7.56
C GLY A 311 5.83 3.67 9.02
N LEU A 312 4.67 3.69 9.67
CA LEU A 312 4.53 3.94 11.10
C LEU A 312 5.41 2.99 11.95
N VAL A 313 5.37 1.69 11.67
CA VAL A 313 6.18 0.69 12.41
C VAL A 313 7.68 0.92 12.22
N PHE A 314 8.10 1.28 11.00
CA PHE A 314 9.50 1.57 10.71
C PHE A 314 9.98 2.85 11.40
N ASP A 315 9.17 3.90 11.40
CA ASP A 315 9.49 5.13 12.14
C ASP A 315 9.53 4.90 13.65
N PHE A 316 8.61 4.10 14.20
CA PHE A 316 8.67 3.68 15.60
C PHE A 316 9.94 2.91 15.92
N GLN A 317 10.36 2.00 15.05
CA GLN A 317 11.58 1.22 15.25
C GLN A 317 12.83 2.09 15.15
N TYR A 318 12.86 3.07 14.24
CA TYR A 318 14.03 3.89 13.97
C TYR A 318 14.17 5.08 14.95
N PHE A 319 13.09 5.84 15.15
CA PHE A 319 13.11 7.05 16.00
C PHE A 319 12.69 6.78 17.45
N GLY A 320 12.11 5.61 17.72
CA GLY A 320 11.44 5.30 18.99
C GLY A 320 10.00 5.82 19.02
N THR A 321 9.10 5.04 19.60
CA THR A 321 7.65 5.34 19.62
C THR A 321 7.31 6.66 20.30
N GLY A 322 7.90 6.96 21.47
CA GLY A 322 7.65 8.21 22.19
C GLY A 322 8.13 9.45 21.44
N PRO A 323 9.42 9.53 21.03
CA PRO A 323 9.94 10.63 20.24
C PRO A 323 9.16 10.87 18.93
N PHE A 324 8.78 9.80 18.22
CA PHE A 324 8.02 9.95 16.98
C PHE A 324 6.58 10.45 17.21
N LEU A 325 5.87 9.97 18.24
CA LEU A 325 4.53 10.48 18.54
C LEU A 325 4.55 11.93 19.03
N THR A 326 5.59 12.33 19.78
CA THR A 326 5.74 13.71 20.25
C THR A 326 6.08 14.68 19.13
N SER A 327 6.81 14.25 18.08
CA SER A 327 7.11 15.09 16.93
C SER A 327 5.88 15.46 16.08
N MET A 328 4.79 14.69 16.18
CA MET A 328 3.52 14.97 15.48
C MET A 328 2.68 16.09 16.10
N GLN A 329 3.08 16.64 17.26
CA GLN A 329 2.37 17.73 17.95
C GLN A 329 0.87 17.43 18.20
N LEU A 330 0.55 16.20 18.62
CA LEU A 330 -0.82 15.79 18.91
C LEU A 330 -1.39 16.56 20.12
N ALA A 331 -2.62 17.07 19.96
CA ALA A 331 -3.33 17.79 21.01
C ALA A 331 -3.82 16.84 22.11
N ALA A 332 -3.62 17.21 23.38
CA ALA A 332 -4.08 16.43 24.51
C ALA A 332 -5.63 16.36 24.56
N MET A 333 -6.15 15.13 24.61
CA MET A 333 -7.59 14.86 24.65
C MET A 333 -8.18 15.28 26.01
N GLY A 334 -9.13 16.21 26.00
CA GLY A 334 -9.80 16.71 27.20
C GLY A 334 -10.59 18.00 26.91
N GLY A 335 -11.49 18.38 27.82
CA GLY A 335 -12.38 19.54 27.68
C GLY A 335 -13.84 19.14 27.44
N SER A 336 -14.62 20.02 26.82
CA SER A 336 -16.01 19.74 26.46
C SER A 336 -16.10 18.68 25.35
N ILE A 337 -17.29 18.09 25.13
CA ILE A 337 -17.51 17.13 24.04
C ILE A 337 -17.16 17.74 22.67
N ALA A 338 -17.47 19.02 22.47
CA ALA A 338 -17.12 19.75 21.25
C ALA A 338 -15.59 19.90 21.10
N ASP A 339 -14.87 20.19 22.17
CA ASP A 339 -13.40 20.27 22.15
C ASP A 339 -12.76 18.92 21.89
N ILE A 340 -13.27 17.85 22.50
CA ILE A 340 -12.80 16.49 22.27
C ILE A 340 -13.01 16.10 20.80
N ALA A 341 -14.17 16.43 20.22
CA ALA A 341 -14.44 16.18 18.81
C ALA A 341 -13.50 16.98 17.89
N ALA A 342 -13.29 18.27 18.17
CA ALA A 342 -12.39 19.12 17.40
C ALA A 342 -10.93 18.63 17.47
N LYS A 343 -10.45 18.29 18.68
CA LYS A 343 -9.11 17.73 18.90
C LYS A 343 -8.94 16.35 18.28
N ALA A 344 -9.98 15.52 18.28
CA ALA A 344 -9.94 14.22 17.59
C ALA A 344 -9.77 14.39 16.08
N VAL A 345 -10.49 15.33 15.47
CA VAL A 345 -10.35 15.64 14.03
C VAL A 345 -8.96 16.20 13.73
N TYR A 346 -8.47 17.13 14.55
CA TYR A 346 -7.12 17.67 14.43
C TYR A 346 -6.05 16.56 14.54
N ASN A 347 -6.11 15.76 15.60
CA ASN A 347 -5.18 14.66 15.84
C ASN A 347 -5.21 13.62 14.72
N PHE A 348 -6.39 13.33 14.15
CA PHE A 348 -6.49 12.44 13.00
C PHE A 348 -5.69 12.96 11.80
N PHE A 349 -5.85 14.24 11.44
CA PHE A 349 -5.10 14.82 10.32
C PHE A 349 -3.60 14.91 10.62
N MET A 350 -3.22 15.32 11.82
CA MET A 350 -1.81 15.42 12.21
C MET A 350 -1.12 14.05 12.25
N PHE A 351 -1.79 13.04 12.82
CA PHE A 351 -1.28 11.67 12.81
C PHE A 351 -1.18 11.12 11.39
N PHE A 352 -2.22 11.29 10.57
CA PHE A 352 -2.22 10.81 9.19
C PHE A 352 -1.12 11.49 8.37
N ALA A 353 -1.00 12.82 8.44
CA ALA A 353 0.02 13.56 7.71
C ALA A 353 1.43 13.29 8.25
N GLY A 354 1.59 13.14 9.56
CA GLY A 354 2.86 12.81 10.20
C GLY A 354 3.42 11.47 9.74
N VAL A 355 2.56 10.46 9.55
CA VAL A 355 2.95 9.15 9.01
C VAL A 355 3.12 9.19 7.49
N SER A 356 2.20 9.81 6.75
CA SER A 356 2.26 9.79 5.28
C SER A 356 3.38 10.66 4.69
N LEU A 357 3.90 11.61 5.46
CA LEU A 357 5.07 12.41 5.10
C LEU A 357 6.34 11.96 5.82
N SER A 358 6.29 10.84 6.54
CA SER A 358 7.44 10.35 7.29
C SER A 358 8.52 9.80 6.36
N PRO A 359 9.79 9.79 6.81
CA PRO A 359 10.89 9.29 6.00
C PRO A 359 10.71 7.84 5.55
N TRP A 360 10.35 6.94 6.47
CA TRP A 360 10.26 5.51 6.15
C TRP A 360 9.07 5.18 5.26
N PHE A 361 7.95 5.88 5.42
CA PHE A 361 6.83 5.77 4.50
C PHE A 361 7.23 6.20 3.08
N LEU A 362 7.91 7.35 2.94
CA LEU A 362 8.38 7.85 1.64
C LEU A 362 9.48 6.97 1.00
N ILE A 363 10.33 6.33 1.81
CA ILE A 363 11.33 5.37 1.35
C ILE A 363 10.66 4.14 0.73
N MET A 364 9.72 3.53 1.45
CA MET A 364 9.03 2.32 0.95
C MET A 364 8.18 2.61 -0.26
N MET A 365 7.38 3.68 -0.20
CA MET A 365 6.59 4.14 -1.35
C MET A 365 7.50 4.45 -2.54
N GLY A 366 8.66 5.07 -2.30
CA GLY A 366 9.66 5.34 -3.31
C GLY A 366 10.24 4.08 -3.94
N ALA A 367 10.55 3.06 -3.13
CA ALA A 367 11.06 1.78 -3.60
C ALA A 367 10.01 1.05 -4.46
N GLU A 368 8.75 1.03 -4.01
CA GLU A 368 7.66 0.41 -4.75
C GLU A 368 7.37 1.15 -6.07
N MET A 369 6.97 2.42 -5.99
CA MET A 369 6.60 3.22 -7.16
C MET A 369 7.77 3.38 -8.11
N GLY A 370 8.97 3.56 -7.56
CA GLY A 370 10.21 3.68 -8.32
C GLY A 370 10.51 2.42 -9.13
N SER A 371 10.27 1.23 -8.60
CA SER A 371 10.43 -0.02 -9.34
C SER A 371 9.48 -0.11 -10.55
N LEU A 372 8.23 0.36 -10.40
CA LEU A 372 7.25 0.39 -11.48
C LEU A 372 7.64 1.39 -12.58
N VAL A 373 8.26 2.51 -12.20
CA VAL A 373 8.84 3.46 -13.16
C VAL A 373 10.02 2.84 -13.90
N VAL A 374 10.89 2.10 -13.22
CA VAL A 374 12.00 1.36 -13.87
C VAL A 374 11.46 0.38 -14.91
N PHE A 375 10.35 -0.32 -14.61
CA PHE A 375 9.68 -1.16 -15.61
C PHE A 375 9.13 -0.33 -16.79
N LYS A 376 8.57 0.86 -16.54
CA LYS A 376 8.11 1.76 -17.62
C LYS A 376 9.27 2.25 -18.49
N ILE A 377 10.43 2.60 -17.90
CA ILE A 377 11.63 3.02 -18.64
C ILE A 377 12.06 1.94 -19.65
N ARG A 378 12.00 0.66 -19.27
CA ARG A 378 12.39 -0.46 -20.13
C ARG A 378 11.51 -0.61 -21.38
N ILE A 379 10.22 -0.27 -21.29
CA ILE A 379 9.27 -0.39 -22.41
C ILE A 379 9.08 0.90 -23.22
N THR A 380 9.52 2.04 -22.69
CA THR A 380 9.42 3.35 -23.37
C THR A 380 10.29 3.36 -24.63
N ARG A 381 9.83 4.00 -25.72
CA ARG A 381 10.59 4.09 -26.97
C ARG A 381 11.44 5.36 -27.03
N ASP A 382 10.86 6.49 -26.68
CA ASP A 382 11.52 7.79 -26.76
C ASP A 382 12.64 7.94 -25.73
N LEU A 383 13.83 8.34 -26.20
CA LEU A 383 14.99 8.55 -25.35
C LEU A 383 14.77 9.75 -24.41
N GLU A 384 14.10 10.80 -24.89
CA GLU A 384 13.86 12.00 -24.10
C GLU A 384 12.90 11.71 -22.92
N THR A 385 11.89 10.88 -23.14
CA THR A 385 11.03 10.36 -22.07
C THR A 385 11.82 9.47 -21.10
N LYS A 386 12.71 8.58 -21.57
CA LYS A 386 13.54 7.74 -20.69
C LYS A 386 14.41 8.57 -19.75
N VAL A 387 15.15 9.54 -20.29
CA VAL A 387 16.02 10.43 -19.50
C VAL A 387 15.19 11.19 -18.47
N ARG A 388 14.00 11.66 -18.84
CA ARG A 388 13.09 12.32 -17.90
C ARG A 388 12.67 11.40 -16.75
N LEU A 389 12.24 10.18 -17.05
CA LEU A 389 11.81 9.22 -16.02
C LEU A 389 12.97 8.88 -15.07
N SER A 390 14.20 8.74 -15.58
CA SER A 390 15.39 8.55 -14.74
C SER A 390 15.69 9.76 -13.85
N LEU A 391 15.63 10.98 -14.41
CA LEU A 391 15.81 12.23 -13.67
C LEU A 391 14.78 12.36 -12.55
N MET A 392 13.51 12.05 -12.84
CA MET A 392 12.40 12.08 -11.89
C MET A 392 12.66 11.14 -10.70
N LEU A 393 13.15 9.93 -10.93
CA LEU A 393 13.51 8.99 -9.85
C LEU A 393 14.69 9.49 -9.01
N LEU A 394 15.72 10.03 -9.67
CA LEU A 394 16.90 10.56 -8.99
C LEU A 394 16.53 11.76 -8.11
N VAL A 395 15.72 12.67 -8.64
CA VAL A 395 15.20 13.84 -7.92
C VAL A 395 14.37 13.40 -6.72
N TYR A 396 13.50 12.40 -6.86
CA TYR A 396 12.74 11.85 -5.74
C TYR A 396 13.67 11.31 -4.65
N ALA A 397 14.63 10.46 -5.02
CA ALA A 397 15.56 9.86 -4.07
C ALA A 397 16.40 10.92 -3.34
N ILE A 398 16.82 11.97 -4.03
CA ILE A 398 17.65 13.02 -3.44
C ILE A 398 16.80 14.00 -2.60
N TYR A 399 15.77 14.61 -3.19
CA TYR A 399 15.02 15.70 -2.57
C TYR A 399 13.94 15.24 -1.60
N SER A 400 13.33 14.06 -1.79
CA SER A 400 12.28 13.56 -0.88
C SER A 400 12.79 12.65 0.22
N ILE A 401 13.92 11.97 -0.01
CA ILE A 401 14.46 10.96 0.92
C ILE A 401 15.81 11.43 1.48
N TYR A 402 16.83 11.52 0.63
CA TYR A 402 18.21 11.65 1.09
C TYR A 402 18.45 12.96 1.86
N LEU A 403 18.13 14.09 1.24
CA LEU A 403 18.37 15.40 1.82
C LEU A 403 17.57 15.64 3.11
N PRO A 404 16.23 15.44 3.16
CA PRO A 404 15.47 15.71 4.37
C PRO A 404 15.76 14.72 5.51
N THR A 405 16.13 13.46 5.20
CA THR A 405 16.26 12.41 6.22
C THR A 405 17.68 12.27 6.76
N PHE A 406 18.68 12.36 5.88
CA PHE A 406 20.06 11.99 6.22
C PHE A 406 21.06 13.14 6.17
N PHE A 407 20.72 14.25 5.48
CA PHE A 407 21.64 15.38 5.31
C PHE A 407 21.31 16.55 6.22
N PHE A 408 20.05 16.97 6.29
CA PHE A 408 19.63 18.08 7.14
C PHE A 408 19.18 17.57 8.51
N SER A 409 19.71 18.17 9.58
CA SER A 409 19.29 17.88 10.96
C SER A 409 17.90 18.43 11.29
N ASP A 410 17.49 19.49 10.60
CA ASP A 410 16.18 20.12 10.73
C ASP A 410 15.64 20.47 9.32
N PRO A 411 15.01 19.50 8.63
CA PRO A 411 14.52 19.69 7.27
C PRO A 411 13.42 20.74 7.19
N ALA A 412 12.71 21.03 8.30
CA ALA A 412 11.74 22.11 8.33
C ALA A 412 12.40 23.46 8.00
N LYS A 413 13.70 23.65 8.27
CA LYS A 413 14.38 24.92 7.95
C LYS A 413 14.76 25.10 6.47
N VAL A 414 14.40 24.16 5.59
CA VAL A 414 14.85 24.12 4.19
C VAL A 414 13.66 24.02 3.24
N PRO A 415 13.08 25.15 2.76
CA PRO A 415 11.81 25.19 2.02
C PRO A 415 11.84 24.60 0.59
N PHE A 416 13.01 24.13 0.13
CA PHE A 416 13.20 23.56 -1.20
C PHE A 416 13.46 22.04 -1.18
N VAL A 417 13.27 21.39 -0.03
CA VAL A 417 13.53 19.96 0.18
C VAL A 417 12.28 19.31 0.79
N GLY A 418 12.04 18.03 0.48
CA GLY A 418 10.89 17.27 0.98
C GLY A 418 9.96 16.76 -0.11
N TRP A 419 8.82 16.20 0.33
CA TRP A 419 7.81 15.60 -0.54
C TRP A 419 7.24 16.59 -1.55
N SER A 420 6.98 17.82 -1.14
CA SER A 420 6.47 18.86 -2.03
C SER A 420 7.10 20.20 -1.69
N MET A 421 7.42 21.00 -2.70
CA MET A 421 8.10 22.28 -2.54
C MET A 421 7.09 23.42 -2.62
N GLY A 422 7.21 24.40 -1.72
CA GLY A 422 6.38 25.59 -1.73
C GLY A 422 6.09 26.16 -0.33
N LEU A 423 5.06 27.01 -0.30
CA LEU A 423 4.50 27.60 0.92
C LEU A 423 4.03 26.51 1.90
N GLY A 424 4.44 26.62 3.16
CA GLY A 424 4.14 25.68 4.25
C GLY A 424 5.02 24.41 4.32
N THR A 425 5.87 24.14 3.31
CA THR A 425 6.75 22.96 3.31
C THR A 425 7.78 22.97 4.44
N ALA A 426 8.24 24.16 4.82
CA ALA A 426 9.27 24.41 5.82
C ALA A 426 8.70 24.77 7.21
N GLY A 427 7.45 24.42 7.48
CA GLY A 427 6.74 25.00 8.62
C GLY A 427 6.23 26.41 8.33
N GLY A 428 6.14 27.24 9.36
CA GLY A 428 5.59 28.60 9.25
C GLY A 428 6.46 29.58 8.48
N LEU A 429 5.82 30.61 7.90
CA LEU A 429 6.46 31.67 7.14
C LEU A 429 7.24 32.63 8.05
N GLU A 430 8.48 32.26 8.38
CA GLU A 430 9.42 33.17 9.02
C GLU A 430 10.07 34.14 8.01
N PRO A 431 10.48 35.35 8.43
CA PRO A 431 11.11 36.34 7.54
C PRO A 431 12.34 35.81 6.79
N PHE A 432 13.10 34.90 7.39
CA PHE A 432 14.28 34.30 6.78
C PHE A 432 13.96 33.36 5.60
N TYR A 433 12.78 32.73 5.59
CA TYR A 433 12.37 31.78 4.53
C TYR A 433 11.74 32.45 3.31
N PHE A 434 11.42 33.73 3.40
CA PHE A 434 10.76 34.47 2.32
C PHE A 434 11.58 34.50 1.03
N ALA A 435 12.88 34.80 1.12
CA ALA A 435 13.77 34.85 -0.05
C ALA A 435 13.95 33.47 -0.72
N PRO A 436 14.25 32.37 0.02
CA PRO A 436 14.28 31.02 -0.53
C PRO A 436 12.97 30.58 -1.22
N ILE A 437 11.81 30.90 -0.63
CA ILE A 437 10.50 30.56 -1.21
C ILE A 437 10.29 31.31 -2.53
N ILE A 438 10.51 32.63 -2.55
CA ILE A 438 10.39 33.42 -3.78
C ILE A 438 11.33 32.89 -4.86
N LEU A 439 12.59 32.62 -4.50
CA LEU A 439 13.58 32.10 -5.44
C LEU A 439 13.10 30.76 -6.05
N THR A 440 12.50 29.90 -5.25
CA THR A 440 11.91 28.62 -5.70
C THR A 440 10.81 28.84 -6.74
N TYR A 441 9.88 29.76 -6.50
CA TYR A 441 8.83 30.11 -7.48
C TYR A 441 9.40 30.79 -8.73
N VAL A 442 10.40 31.66 -8.60
CA VAL A 442 11.03 32.35 -9.74
C VAL A 442 11.77 31.36 -10.64
N ILE A 443 12.60 30.47 -10.07
CA ILE A 443 13.33 29.45 -10.83
C ILE A 443 12.35 28.50 -11.52
N SER A 444 11.35 27.99 -10.79
CA SER A 444 10.34 27.08 -11.34
C SER A 444 9.51 27.77 -12.43
N GLY A 445 9.15 29.03 -12.24
CA GLY A 445 8.46 29.86 -13.24
C GLY A 445 9.30 30.06 -14.51
N ALA A 446 10.57 30.44 -14.36
CA ALA A 446 11.50 30.61 -15.49
C ALA A 446 11.67 29.30 -16.28
N LEU A 447 11.86 28.18 -15.59
CA LEU A 447 11.95 26.88 -16.24
C LEU A 447 10.65 26.48 -16.92
N SER A 448 9.49 26.75 -16.31
CA SER A 448 8.18 26.51 -16.91
C SER A 448 7.90 27.40 -18.12
N PHE A 449 8.45 28.60 -18.16
CA PHE A 449 8.38 29.46 -19.32
C PHE A 449 9.22 28.91 -20.49
N LEU A 450 10.41 28.37 -20.20
CA LEU A 450 11.35 27.86 -21.19
C LEU A 450 11.00 26.46 -21.72
N PHE A 451 10.65 25.54 -20.83
CA PHE A 451 10.45 24.11 -21.09
C PHE A 451 9.02 23.63 -20.84
N GLY A 452 8.12 24.53 -20.42
CA GLY A 452 6.74 24.20 -20.08
C GLY A 452 6.61 23.55 -18.71
N SER A 453 5.37 23.23 -18.32
CA SER A 453 5.10 22.48 -17.07
C SER A 453 5.69 21.06 -17.04
N ARG A 454 6.42 20.62 -18.07
CA ARG A 454 7.20 19.38 -18.05
C ARG A 454 8.30 19.40 -17.01
N GLN A 455 8.98 20.52 -16.84
CA GLN A 455 10.06 20.66 -15.86
C GLN A 455 9.56 20.27 -14.45
N LEU A 456 8.35 20.72 -14.11
CA LEU A 456 7.69 20.37 -12.85
C LEU A 456 7.63 18.86 -12.64
N CYS A 457 7.09 18.13 -13.61
CA CYS A 457 6.93 16.69 -13.52
C CYS A 457 8.24 15.88 -13.71
N SER A 458 9.37 16.57 -13.90
CA SER A 458 10.68 15.97 -14.14
C SER A 458 11.67 16.25 -13.01
N THR A 459 11.59 17.44 -12.40
CA THR A 459 12.63 17.95 -11.49
C THR A 459 12.16 18.51 -10.15
N PHE A 460 10.91 18.96 -10.01
CA PHE A 460 10.46 19.61 -8.76
C PHE A 460 9.28 18.91 -8.09
N CYS A 461 8.48 18.16 -8.85
CA CYS A 461 7.34 17.44 -8.33
C CYS A 461 7.70 15.96 -8.25
N THR A 462 7.47 15.37 -7.09
CA THR A 462 7.81 13.98 -6.72
C THR A 462 6.65 13.04 -7.02
N ALA A 463 5.43 13.57 -6.96
CA ALA A 463 4.18 12.93 -7.37
C ALA A 463 4.19 12.16 -8.70
N PRO A 464 4.88 12.61 -9.78
CA PRO A 464 4.93 11.88 -11.03
C PRO A 464 5.53 10.48 -10.87
N VAL A 465 6.40 10.25 -9.87
CA VAL A 465 6.91 8.89 -9.55
C VAL A 465 5.75 7.94 -9.26
N MET A 466 4.72 8.40 -8.54
CA MET A 466 3.56 7.59 -8.20
C MET A 466 2.60 7.36 -9.37
N TYR A 467 2.50 8.31 -10.31
CA TYR A 467 1.56 8.21 -11.44
C TYR A 467 2.15 7.58 -12.69
N GLN A 468 3.47 7.59 -12.86
CA GLN A 468 4.15 7.15 -14.09
C GLN A 468 4.71 5.73 -14.01
N GLY A 469 4.46 4.98 -12.94
CA GLY A 469 4.72 3.54 -12.92
C GLY A 469 3.79 2.77 -13.86
N THR A 470 4.20 1.59 -14.35
CA THR A 470 3.41 0.76 -15.30
C THR A 470 1.93 0.61 -14.90
N PHE A 471 1.68 0.09 -13.68
CA PHE A 471 0.33 -0.16 -13.17
C PHE A 471 -0.52 1.12 -13.04
N TYR A 472 0.03 2.17 -12.40
CA TYR A 472 -0.69 3.42 -12.18
C TYR A 472 -0.92 4.21 -13.46
N ASP A 473 0.00 4.12 -14.43
CA ASP A 473 -0.17 4.71 -15.75
C ASP A 473 -1.38 4.12 -16.49
N ALA A 474 -1.60 2.80 -16.38
CA ALA A 474 -2.76 2.14 -16.98
C ALA A 474 -4.11 2.66 -16.44
N MET A 475 -4.14 3.17 -15.20
CA MET A 475 -5.34 3.76 -14.59
C MET A 475 -5.82 5.02 -15.28
N LYS A 476 -5.04 5.64 -16.19
CA LYS A 476 -5.53 6.76 -17.02
C LYS A 476 -6.76 6.42 -17.87
N GLN A 477 -7.07 5.13 -18.05
CA GLN A 477 -8.33 4.70 -18.65
C GLN A 477 -9.56 5.20 -17.87
N PHE A 478 -9.48 5.30 -16.53
CA PHE A 478 -10.59 5.77 -15.69
C PHE A 478 -11.02 7.21 -16.00
N ASN A 479 -10.09 8.06 -16.49
CA ASN A 479 -10.41 9.42 -16.95
C ASN A 479 -11.46 9.46 -18.06
N ARG A 480 -11.65 8.35 -18.78
CA ARG A 480 -12.51 8.24 -19.95
C ARG A 480 -13.69 7.30 -19.74
N SER A 481 -13.52 6.24 -18.92
CA SER A 481 -14.56 5.25 -18.68
C SER A 481 -15.57 5.68 -17.60
N ASN A 482 -15.15 6.45 -16.58
CA ASN A 482 -16.03 6.84 -15.49
C ASN A 482 -16.72 8.18 -15.76
N SER A 483 -18.01 8.29 -15.45
CA SER A 483 -18.78 9.53 -15.64
C SER A 483 -18.28 10.66 -14.77
N LEU A 484 -17.96 10.38 -13.49
CA LEU A 484 -17.43 11.38 -12.56
C LEU A 484 -16.05 11.86 -12.99
N ALA A 485 -15.11 10.96 -13.26
CA ALA A 485 -13.78 11.31 -13.76
C ALA A 485 -13.88 12.11 -15.08
N LYS A 486 -14.71 11.67 -16.03
CA LYS A 486 -14.94 12.39 -17.30
C LYS A 486 -15.51 13.80 -17.07
N ASN A 487 -16.41 13.97 -16.11
CA ASN A 487 -16.97 15.28 -15.75
C ASN A 487 -15.96 16.19 -15.05
N LEU A 488 -15.02 15.60 -14.29
CA LEU A 488 -13.89 16.30 -13.68
C LEU A 488 -12.80 16.65 -14.70
N THR A 489 -12.69 15.92 -15.82
CA THR A 489 -11.83 16.37 -16.91
C THR A 489 -12.34 17.68 -17.50
N LEU A 490 -11.42 18.63 -17.67
CA LEU A 490 -11.68 20.01 -18.10
C LEU A 490 -12.23 20.17 -19.52
N ALA A 491 -12.48 19.06 -20.24
CA ALA A 491 -13.22 19.08 -21.50
C ALA A 491 -14.71 19.42 -21.29
N ASN A 492 -15.24 19.20 -20.07
CA ASN A 492 -16.62 19.55 -19.70
C ASN A 492 -16.69 20.96 -19.04
N ARG A 493 -17.80 21.68 -19.22
CA ARG A 493 -18.07 22.98 -18.57
C ARG A 493 -18.03 22.85 -17.04
N TYR A 494 -18.59 21.76 -16.49
CA TYR A 494 -18.59 21.49 -15.06
C TYR A 494 -17.18 21.35 -14.48
N GLY A 495 -16.31 20.53 -15.09
CA GLY A 495 -14.92 20.39 -14.66
C GLY A 495 -14.16 21.73 -14.65
N ARG A 496 -14.44 22.64 -15.59
CA ARG A 496 -13.84 23.99 -15.61
C ARG A 496 -14.27 24.86 -14.43
N VAL A 497 -15.55 24.80 -14.05
CA VAL A 497 -16.06 25.53 -12.88
C VAL A 497 -15.47 24.94 -11.61
N PHE A 498 -15.51 23.60 -11.48
CA PHE A 498 -14.97 22.90 -10.32
C PHE A 498 -13.48 23.20 -10.11
N TYR A 499 -12.66 23.08 -11.16
CA TYR A 499 -11.25 23.41 -11.11
C TYR A 499 -11.00 24.86 -10.67
N ARG A 500 -11.75 25.83 -11.22
CA ARG A 500 -11.58 27.23 -10.86
C ARG A 500 -11.95 27.48 -9.40
N ALA A 501 -13.05 26.89 -8.94
CA ALA A 501 -13.48 27.00 -7.55
C ALA A 501 -12.44 26.42 -6.59
N THR A 502 -12.00 25.19 -6.84
CA THR A 502 -11.00 24.51 -6.00
C THR A 502 -9.65 25.23 -6.03
N SER A 503 -9.17 25.63 -7.21
CA SER A 503 -7.90 26.36 -7.36
C SER A 503 -7.94 27.70 -6.63
N LEU A 504 -9.03 28.46 -6.76
CA LEU A 504 -9.22 29.72 -6.04
C LEU A 504 -9.29 29.51 -4.53
N ALA A 505 -10.03 28.49 -4.08
CA ALA A 505 -10.14 28.15 -2.67
C ALA A 505 -8.77 27.81 -2.06
N VAL A 506 -7.94 27.01 -2.75
CA VAL A 506 -6.59 26.67 -2.30
C VAL A 506 -5.68 27.89 -2.26
N TYR A 507 -5.66 28.71 -3.31
CA TYR A 507 -4.82 29.92 -3.29
C TYR A 507 -5.26 30.92 -2.22
N PHE A 508 -6.57 31.06 -2.01
CA PHE A 508 -7.12 31.93 -0.98
C PHE A 508 -6.78 31.41 0.42
N SER A 509 -6.94 30.11 0.66
CA SER A 509 -6.62 29.50 1.96
C SER A 509 -5.11 29.58 2.25
N MET A 510 -4.26 29.27 1.28
CA MET A 510 -2.81 29.40 1.43
C MET A 510 -2.38 30.86 1.60
N GLY A 511 -3.00 31.81 0.87
CA GLY A 511 -2.69 33.23 0.99
C GLY A 511 -3.04 33.79 2.37
N ILE A 512 -4.22 33.44 2.90
CA ILE A 512 -4.62 33.83 4.27
C ILE A 512 -3.67 33.20 5.30
N ALA A 513 -3.41 31.90 5.20
CA ALA A 513 -2.56 31.22 6.16
C ALA A 513 -1.12 31.74 6.14
N ALA A 514 -0.56 32.05 4.97
CA ALA A 514 0.76 32.67 4.86
C ALA A 514 0.82 34.06 5.51
N VAL A 515 -0.23 34.89 5.36
CA VAL A 515 -0.31 36.20 6.03
C VAL A 515 -0.39 36.04 7.55
N ILE A 516 -1.25 35.14 8.02
CA ILE A 516 -1.40 34.86 9.46
C ILE A 516 -0.08 34.32 10.02
N SER A 517 0.52 33.32 9.38
CA SER A 517 1.80 32.73 9.77
C SER A 517 2.93 33.76 9.85
N TYR A 518 2.99 34.70 8.88
CA TYR A 518 3.96 35.80 8.92
C TYR A 518 3.73 36.77 10.08
N LEU A 519 2.47 37.14 10.35
CA LEU A 519 2.14 38.04 11.46
C LEU A 519 2.41 37.39 12.82
N ASP A 520 2.21 36.07 12.91
CA ASP A 520 2.51 35.25 14.08
C ASP A 520 4.03 35.18 14.32
N SER A 521 4.80 34.85 13.28
CA SER A 521 6.27 34.74 13.36
C SER A 521 6.97 36.06 13.68
N THR A 522 6.33 37.20 13.36
CA THR A 522 6.83 38.54 13.70
C THR A 522 6.29 39.08 15.03
N GLY A 523 5.45 38.31 15.73
CA GLY A 523 4.91 38.63 17.05
C GLY A 523 3.78 39.68 17.05
N PHE A 524 3.18 39.98 15.90
CA PHE A 524 2.02 40.89 15.83
C PHE A 524 0.71 40.22 16.27
N ILE A 525 0.60 38.90 16.09
CA ILE A 525 -0.50 38.07 16.57
C ILE A 525 0.08 36.82 17.25
N ASP A 526 -0.73 36.12 18.04
CA ASP A 526 -0.43 34.80 18.63
C ASP A 526 -1.57 33.85 18.25
N LEU A 527 -1.57 33.39 17.00
CA LEU A 527 -2.62 32.56 16.41
C LEU A 527 -2.03 31.27 15.86
N SER A 528 -2.02 30.23 16.70
CA SER A 528 -1.72 28.86 16.31
C SER A 528 -2.94 27.94 16.47
N VAL A 529 -3.02 26.89 15.66
CA VAL A 529 -4.06 25.86 15.78
C VAL A 529 -3.50 24.73 16.62
N TYR A 530 -3.88 24.68 17.91
CA TYR A 530 -3.35 23.71 18.89
C TYR A 530 -1.82 23.66 18.95
N GLY A 531 -1.14 24.79 18.73
CA GLY A 531 0.33 24.89 18.72
C GLY A 531 0.98 24.64 17.36
N THR A 532 0.22 24.33 16.31
CA THR A 532 0.73 24.21 14.95
C THR A 532 0.45 25.48 14.15
N ASP A 533 1.46 25.91 13.40
CA ASP A 533 1.38 27.03 12.47
C ASP A 533 0.27 26.83 11.41
N PRO A 534 -0.57 27.85 11.13
CA PRO A 534 -1.67 27.73 10.18
C PRO A 534 -1.25 27.38 8.74
N GLU A 535 -0.11 27.86 8.26
CA GLU A 535 0.40 27.56 6.91
C GLU A 535 0.87 26.10 6.84
N ASN A 536 1.64 25.66 7.82
CA ASN A 536 2.05 24.26 7.95
C ASN A 536 0.84 23.33 8.07
N MET A 537 -0.20 23.71 8.83
CA MET A 537 -1.43 22.90 8.94
C MET A 537 -2.11 22.72 7.57
N ILE A 538 -2.23 23.79 6.78
CA ILE A 538 -2.80 23.68 5.42
C ILE A 538 -1.92 22.78 4.54
N TYR A 539 -0.60 22.90 4.64
CA TYR A 539 0.33 22.03 3.93
C TYR A 539 0.11 20.55 4.27
N LEU A 540 0.07 20.21 5.57
CA LEU A 540 -0.17 18.85 6.05
C LEU A 540 -1.52 18.31 5.58
N ILE A 541 -2.58 19.13 5.58
CA ILE A 541 -3.88 18.72 5.05
C ILE A 541 -3.81 18.45 3.54
N LEU A 542 -3.23 19.37 2.75
CA LEU A 542 -3.22 19.26 1.29
C LEU A 542 -2.31 18.13 0.80
N PHE A 543 -1.10 18.03 1.33
CA PHE A 543 -0.08 17.09 0.85
C PHE A 543 0.07 15.85 1.71
N GLY A 544 -0.20 15.94 3.01
CA GLY A 544 -0.21 14.79 3.92
C GLY A 544 -1.52 13.99 3.89
N PHE A 545 -2.67 14.61 3.58
CA PHE A 545 -3.96 13.90 3.53
C PHE A 545 -4.62 13.91 2.14
N VAL A 546 -4.97 15.09 1.61
CA VAL A 546 -5.77 15.22 0.38
C VAL A 546 -5.05 14.57 -0.81
N TRP A 547 -3.72 14.68 -0.87
CA TRP A 547 -2.89 14.01 -1.87
C TRP A 547 -3.18 12.51 -1.97
N TYR A 548 -3.02 11.81 -0.84
CA TYR A 548 -3.21 10.36 -0.76
C TYR A 548 -4.67 9.96 -0.92
N ALA A 549 -5.61 10.74 -0.38
CA ALA A 549 -7.03 10.52 -0.60
C ALA A 549 -7.39 10.57 -2.10
N VAL A 550 -6.87 11.56 -2.83
CA VAL A 550 -7.05 11.66 -4.29
C VAL A 550 -6.33 10.53 -5.03
N PHE A 551 -5.14 10.13 -4.57
CA PHE A 551 -4.37 9.03 -5.14
C PHE A 551 -5.13 7.70 -5.05
N ILE A 552 -5.63 7.34 -3.86
CA ILE A 552 -6.43 6.12 -3.65
C ILE A 552 -7.75 6.20 -4.42
N ALA A 553 -8.36 7.39 -4.49
CA ALA A 553 -9.61 7.61 -5.20
C ALA A 553 -9.47 7.67 -6.74
N MET A 554 -8.28 7.43 -7.31
CA MET A 554 -8.04 7.43 -8.77
C MET A 554 -9.10 6.68 -9.61
N PRO A 555 -9.60 5.49 -9.19
CA PRO A 555 -10.65 4.79 -9.93
C PRO A 555 -11.96 5.58 -10.08
N TYR A 556 -12.21 6.55 -9.19
CA TYR A 556 -13.36 7.44 -9.22
C TYR A 556 -13.02 8.81 -9.81
N VAL A 557 -11.96 9.46 -9.34
CA VAL A 557 -11.65 10.85 -9.72
C VAL A 557 -10.81 10.97 -11.00
N GLY A 558 -10.22 9.85 -11.43
CA GLY A 558 -9.29 9.81 -12.54
C GLY A 558 -7.83 9.97 -12.10
N SER A 559 -6.90 9.65 -13.00
CA SER A 559 -5.46 9.87 -12.80
C SER A 559 -5.10 11.35 -12.91
N TYR A 560 -3.97 11.75 -12.32
CA TYR A 560 -3.52 13.14 -12.25
C TYR A 560 -4.58 14.09 -11.67
N GLY A 561 -5.26 13.65 -10.61
CA GLY A 561 -6.28 14.42 -9.91
C GLY A 561 -5.79 15.81 -9.50
N CYS A 562 -4.52 15.96 -9.11
CA CYS A 562 -3.90 17.25 -8.79
C CYS A 562 -4.00 18.30 -9.91
N ILE A 563 -3.86 17.88 -11.17
CA ILE A 563 -3.98 18.74 -12.35
C ILE A 563 -5.45 18.94 -12.72
N ASN A 564 -6.24 17.87 -12.70
CA ASN A 564 -7.62 17.89 -13.18
C ASN A 564 -8.55 18.67 -12.24
N THR A 565 -8.35 18.56 -10.94
CA THR A 565 -9.17 19.23 -9.91
C THR A 565 -8.61 20.57 -9.46
N GLY A 566 -7.31 20.81 -9.66
CA GLY A 566 -6.69 22.10 -9.34
C GLY A 566 -6.42 22.33 -7.85
N TYR A 567 -6.41 21.30 -7.00
CA TYR A 567 -6.03 21.50 -5.59
C TYR A 567 -4.53 21.70 -5.39
N CYS A 568 -3.68 21.32 -6.35
CA CYS A 568 -2.23 21.50 -6.24
C CYS A 568 -1.83 22.92 -6.65
N SER A 569 -1.54 23.78 -5.68
CA SER A 569 -1.10 25.17 -5.88
C SER A 569 0.18 25.26 -6.73
N TRP A 570 1.15 24.38 -6.47
CA TRP A 570 2.41 24.31 -7.21
C TRP A 570 2.20 23.95 -8.70
N GLY A 571 1.32 22.99 -8.97
CA GLY A 571 0.93 22.62 -10.33
C GLY A 571 0.21 23.74 -11.07
N ASN A 572 -0.70 24.43 -10.39
CA ASN A 572 -1.47 25.54 -10.97
C ASN A 572 -0.57 26.72 -11.38
N PHE A 573 0.42 27.07 -10.55
CA PHE A 573 1.36 28.15 -10.83
C PHE A 573 2.16 27.87 -12.11
N ASN A 574 2.76 26.69 -12.20
CA ASN A 574 3.58 26.30 -13.35
C ASN A 574 2.76 26.22 -14.65
N ARG A 575 1.51 25.77 -14.55
CA ARG A 575 0.59 25.74 -15.70
C ARG A 575 0.21 27.14 -16.17
N PHE A 576 0.00 28.06 -15.25
CA PHE A 576 -0.26 29.46 -15.57
C PHE A 576 0.92 30.07 -16.35
N ILE A 577 2.14 29.90 -15.85
CA ILE A 577 3.35 30.41 -16.53
C ILE A 577 3.59 29.71 -17.88
N SER A 578 3.45 28.38 -17.92
CA SER A 578 3.63 27.59 -19.14
C SER A 578 2.69 27.99 -20.28
N LYS A 579 1.54 28.60 -19.99
CA LYS A 579 0.62 29.14 -21.02
C LYS A 579 1.32 30.22 -21.87
N PHE A 580 2.16 31.04 -21.26
CA PHE A 580 2.90 32.11 -21.92
C PHE A 580 4.25 31.63 -22.48
N GLY A 581 4.73 30.48 -22.02
CA GLY A 581 6.02 29.91 -22.43
C GLY A 581 6.10 29.37 -23.86
N PHE A 582 7.30 28.90 -24.21
CA PHE A 582 7.65 28.37 -25.54
C PHE A 582 7.08 26.97 -25.80
N PHE A 583 6.82 26.22 -24.73
CA PHE A 583 6.47 24.81 -24.79
C PHE A 583 5.13 24.55 -25.48
N ARG A 584 5.16 23.60 -26.41
CA ARG A 584 4.00 23.03 -27.11
C ARG A 584 4.39 21.68 -27.72
N LEU A 585 3.41 20.86 -28.06
CA LEU A 585 3.63 19.66 -28.87
C LEU A 585 3.43 20.04 -30.33
N LYS A 586 4.31 19.57 -31.22
CA LYS A 586 4.18 19.78 -32.67
C LYS A 586 4.15 18.44 -33.40
N VAL A 587 3.56 18.46 -34.58
CA VAL A 587 3.66 17.33 -35.51
C VAL A 587 4.62 17.64 -36.65
N LYS A 588 5.32 16.61 -37.14
CA LYS A 588 6.21 16.74 -38.31
C LYS A 588 5.38 16.98 -39.58
N ASP A 589 4.28 16.25 -39.71
CA ASP A 589 3.33 16.38 -40.82
C ASP A 589 1.87 16.24 -40.33
N PRO A 590 1.01 17.27 -40.46
CA PRO A 590 -0.41 17.18 -40.14
C PRO A 590 -1.17 16.12 -40.98
N SER A 591 -0.75 15.83 -42.21
CA SER A 591 -1.45 14.91 -43.10
C SER A 591 -1.42 13.46 -42.55
N THR A 592 -0.30 13.09 -41.93
CA THR A 592 -0.14 11.81 -41.23
C THR A 592 -1.10 11.66 -40.04
N CYS A 593 -1.50 12.77 -39.40
CA CYS A 593 -2.51 12.73 -38.34
C CYS A 593 -3.94 12.53 -38.86
N VAL A 594 -4.23 12.96 -40.09
CA VAL A 594 -5.54 12.76 -40.73
C VAL A 594 -5.75 11.29 -41.07
N THR A 595 -4.72 10.63 -41.61
CA THR A 595 -4.76 9.22 -42.01
C THR A 595 -4.55 8.24 -40.86
N CYS A 596 -4.15 8.71 -39.68
CA CYS A 596 -3.97 7.87 -38.50
C CYS A 596 -5.32 7.34 -37.97
N GLU A 597 -5.55 6.03 -38.17
CA GLU A 597 -6.77 5.36 -37.73
C GLU A 597 -6.85 5.23 -36.19
N THR A 598 -5.72 4.92 -35.55
CA THR A 598 -5.71 4.57 -34.13
C THR A 598 -5.86 5.77 -33.20
N LYS A 599 -5.33 6.94 -33.60
CA LYS A 599 -5.27 8.17 -32.79
C LYS A 599 -4.85 7.91 -31.34
N ALA A 600 -3.89 6.99 -31.16
CA ALA A 600 -3.49 6.47 -29.85
C ALA A 600 -2.99 7.56 -28.87
N CYS A 601 -2.50 8.70 -29.38
CA CYS A 601 -2.13 9.85 -28.56
C CYS A 601 -3.28 10.38 -27.68
N ALA A 602 -4.52 10.33 -28.15
CA ALA A 602 -5.69 10.77 -27.39
C ALA A 602 -6.00 9.86 -26.20
N THR A 603 -5.75 8.56 -26.34
CA THR A 603 -6.00 7.56 -25.31
C THR A 603 -4.82 7.46 -24.32
N ALA A 604 -3.62 7.78 -24.79
CA ALA A 604 -2.39 7.77 -24.01
C ALA A 604 -2.28 8.96 -23.04
N CYS A 605 -3.00 10.06 -23.28
CA CYS A 605 -2.89 11.27 -22.45
C CYS A 605 -3.37 11.04 -21.00
N PRO A 606 -2.48 11.14 -19.99
CA PRO A 606 -2.80 10.72 -18.62
C PRO A 606 -3.65 11.74 -17.85
N ILE A 607 -3.80 12.96 -18.37
CA ILE A 607 -4.71 14.00 -17.88
C ILE A 607 -6.05 14.02 -18.63
N GLY A 608 -6.27 13.07 -19.55
CA GLY A 608 -7.54 12.93 -20.27
C GLY A 608 -7.80 13.98 -21.35
N ASN A 609 -6.76 14.62 -21.92
CA ASN A 609 -6.92 15.58 -23.01
C ASN A 609 -7.09 14.88 -24.38
N TYR A 610 -8.25 14.27 -24.61
CA TYR A 610 -8.55 13.52 -25.84
C TYR A 610 -8.71 14.39 -27.10
N GLY A 611 -8.79 15.73 -26.97
CA GLY A 611 -8.92 16.67 -28.08
C GLY A 611 -7.61 17.00 -28.83
N GLN A 612 -6.48 16.41 -28.42
CA GLN A 612 -5.17 16.64 -29.03
C GLN A 612 -5.12 16.39 -30.55
N PRO A 613 -5.68 15.27 -31.10
CA PRO A 613 -5.59 14.98 -32.52
C PRO A 613 -6.21 16.07 -33.41
N ALA A 614 -7.33 16.67 -33.00
CA ALA A 614 -7.98 17.72 -33.75
C ALA A 614 -7.08 18.95 -33.92
N GLN A 615 -6.38 19.36 -32.85
CA GLN A 615 -5.47 20.50 -32.93
C GLN A 615 -4.21 20.20 -33.77
N PHE A 616 -3.72 18.96 -33.73
CA PHE A 616 -2.61 18.56 -34.60
C PHE A 616 -2.99 18.62 -36.08
N ILE A 617 -4.22 18.22 -36.43
CA ILE A 617 -4.74 18.28 -37.80
C ILE A 617 -4.96 19.74 -38.24
N GLU A 618 -5.60 20.56 -37.40
CA GLU A 618 -5.97 21.93 -37.76
C GLU A 618 -4.79 22.91 -37.78
N LYS A 619 -3.86 22.78 -36.82
CA LYS A 619 -2.82 23.80 -36.56
C LYS A 619 -1.40 23.27 -36.69
N GLY A 620 -1.21 21.95 -36.79
CA GLY A 620 0.11 21.33 -36.70
C GLY A 620 0.76 21.41 -35.31
N GLU A 621 0.06 21.97 -34.32
CA GLU A 621 0.56 22.13 -32.95
C GLU A 621 -0.56 22.03 -31.90
N TYR A 622 -0.20 21.51 -30.73
CA TYR A 622 -1.07 21.43 -29.55
C TYR A 622 -0.43 22.21 -28.41
N LYS A 623 -1.12 23.27 -27.97
CA LYS A 623 -0.72 24.10 -26.82
C LYS A 623 -1.91 24.26 -25.88
N ASP A 624 -1.79 23.67 -24.70
CA ASP A 624 -2.78 23.75 -23.64
C ASP A 624 -2.07 23.90 -22.30
N SER A 625 -2.57 24.79 -21.45
CA SER A 625 -2.06 25.00 -20.08
C SER A 625 -2.14 23.75 -19.20
N ARG A 626 -2.90 22.72 -19.60
CA ARG A 626 -2.97 21.42 -18.93
C ARG A 626 -1.83 20.49 -19.35
N CYS A 627 -1.19 20.74 -20.49
CA CYS A 627 -0.16 19.87 -21.03
C CYS A 627 1.10 19.92 -20.15
N VAL A 628 1.27 18.92 -19.30
CA VAL A 628 2.45 18.75 -18.44
C VAL A 628 3.60 18.03 -19.14
N GLY A 629 3.53 17.79 -20.45
CA GLY A 629 4.66 17.26 -21.22
C GLY A 629 5.19 15.89 -20.76
N ILE A 630 4.29 15.01 -20.29
CA ILE A 630 4.61 13.64 -19.84
C ILE A 630 5.02 12.72 -21.01
N GLY A 631 4.77 13.10 -22.25
CA GLY A 631 5.34 12.35 -23.38
C GLY A 631 4.65 11.05 -23.77
N ASP A 632 3.70 10.55 -22.98
CA ASP A 632 2.94 9.35 -23.33
C ASP A 632 2.29 9.45 -24.73
N CYS A 633 1.87 10.65 -25.15
CA CYS A 633 1.32 10.88 -26.49
C CYS A 633 2.38 10.81 -27.60
N VAL A 634 3.63 11.19 -27.30
CA VAL A 634 4.78 11.07 -28.21
C VAL A 634 5.13 9.59 -28.36
N ASP A 635 5.30 8.89 -27.24
CA ASP A 635 5.61 7.46 -27.22
C ASP A 635 4.52 6.59 -27.86
N ALA A 636 3.25 6.96 -27.69
CA ALA A 636 2.12 6.24 -28.28
C ALA A 636 1.90 6.51 -29.78
N CYS A 637 2.59 7.49 -30.38
CA CYS A 637 2.41 7.80 -31.79
C CYS A 637 3.04 6.70 -32.66
N PRO A 638 2.27 5.93 -33.45
CA PRO A 638 2.83 4.83 -34.24
C PRO A 638 3.78 5.32 -35.35
N TYR A 639 3.62 6.55 -35.81
CA TYR A 639 4.38 7.15 -36.90
C TYR A 639 5.53 8.05 -36.44
N ASP A 640 5.81 8.13 -35.13
CA ASP A 640 6.81 9.07 -34.57
C ASP A 640 6.61 10.51 -35.07
N ASN A 641 5.34 10.93 -35.22
CA ASN A 641 5.00 12.19 -35.84
C ASN A 641 4.95 13.35 -34.83
N ILE A 642 4.76 13.07 -33.54
CA ILE A 642 4.62 14.09 -32.49
C ILE A 642 5.97 14.31 -31.82
N PHE A 643 6.38 15.56 -31.61
CA PHE A 643 7.63 15.90 -30.90
C PHE A 643 7.45 17.11 -29.97
N TYR A 644 8.36 17.26 -29.01
CA TYR A 644 8.39 18.40 -28.10
C TYR A 644 8.97 19.63 -28.78
N PHE A 645 8.28 20.77 -28.70
CA PHE A 645 8.80 22.05 -29.13
C PHE A 645 8.95 22.97 -27.92
N ASP A 646 10.16 23.43 -27.66
CA ASP A 646 10.54 24.26 -26.50
C ASP A 646 11.55 25.34 -26.89
N VAL A 647 12.18 26.00 -25.90
CA VAL A 647 13.19 27.03 -26.14
C VAL A 647 14.35 26.54 -27.02
N ARG A 648 14.78 25.28 -26.91
CA ARG A 648 15.91 24.72 -27.70
C ARG A 648 15.59 24.77 -29.18
N HIS A 649 14.36 24.39 -29.53
CA HIS A 649 13.86 24.42 -30.90
C HIS A 649 13.66 25.85 -31.41
N TRP A 650 13.16 26.74 -30.55
CA TRP A 650 13.01 28.15 -30.90
C TRP A 650 14.36 28.81 -31.21
N ILE A 651 15.39 28.58 -30.38
CA ILE A 651 16.76 29.05 -30.61
C ILE A 651 17.31 28.47 -31.91
N ARG A 652 17.21 27.14 -32.12
CA ARG A 652 17.70 26.48 -33.33
C ARG A 652 17.06 27.05 -34.60
N ASN A 653 15.76 27.33 -34.57
CA ASN A 653 15.05 27.94 -35.71
C ASN A 653 15.49 29.39 -35.96
N LYS A 654 15.73 30.17 -34.90
CA LYS A 654 16.27 31.54 -35.00
C LYS A 654 17.68 31.54 -35.61
N VAL A 655 18.56 30.67 -35.14
CA VAL A 655 19.94 30.54 -35.66
C VAL A 655 19.94 30.10 -37.11
N ARG A 656 19.14 29.08 -37.49
CA ARG A 656 19.04 28.62 -38.88
C ARG A 656 18.46 29.68 -39.82
N ASN A 657 17.48 30.45 -39.35
CA ASN A 657 16.92 31.56 -40.14
C ASN A 657 17.89 32.75 -40.25
N ALA A 658 18.80 32.91 -39.29
CA ALA A 658 19.87 33.91 -39.36
C ALA A 658 20.99 33.47 -40.33
N SER A 659 21.37 32.18 -40.34
CA SER A 659 22.36 31.65 -41.30
C SER A 659 21.86 31.70 -42.74
N ASN A 660 20.57 31.40 -42.98
CA ASN A 660 19.95 31.49 -44.31
C ASN A 660 19.70 32.94 -44.77
N ARG A 661 19.95 33.93 -43.91
CA ARG A 661 19.87 35.37 -44.24
C ARG A 661 21.25 36.03 -44.34
N ALA A 662 22.34 35.29 -44.14
CA ALA A 662 23.66 35.80 -44.48
C ALA A 662 23.77 35.85 -46.02
N PRO A 663 23.92 37.02 -46.65
CA PRO A 663 24.23 37.06 -48.06
C PRO A 663 25.57 36.39 -48.28
N ASP A 664 25.65 35.49 -49.26
CA ASP A 664 26.92 35.02 -49.82
C ASP A 664 27.79 36.26 -50.09
N LYS A 665 28.90 36.36 -49.36
CA LYS A 665 29.95 37.34 -49.63
C LYS A 665 31.03 36.69 -50.47
#